data_AF-A0A525W0S4-F1
#
_entry.id   AF-A0A525W0S4-F1
#
_cell.length_a   1.000
_cell.length_b   1.000
_cell.length_c   1.000
_cell.angle_alpha   90.00
_cell.angle_beta   90.00
_cell.angle_gamma   90.00
#
_symmetry.space_group_name_H-M   'P 1'
#
loop_
_entity.id
_entity.type
_entity.pdbx_description
1 polymer ?
#
loop_
_entity_poly.entity_id
_entity_poly.type
_entity_poly.pdbx_seq_one_letter_code
_entity_poly.pdbx_strand_id
1 'polypeptide(L)'
;MKHVHVCFLWHMHQPYYTDPVAGSASMPWVRLHATKAYYDMAYLLEKFPGVSATFNFTPSLLLQLEEIGTGKILDLFLEHAQRPAANLTLEEKAFLVRHFFSANWATMVRPYPRYHELLVKRGLDVPGHDLHRVARQFSTQELLDLQVWHNLAWFGYGTVQQYPRLAALRQKNRGFTEDDKQEVLDLQRLAVREIIPLYRRLLERGQVELTTTPFYHPILPLVIDTDINRRARPDLPLPARFHAPEDAAAQLQQAVAYHQSTFGQAPTGLWPSEGSVCPEMLPLIHQTGLRWFATDEGILARSLGMCGRPWHRQAALYQPYRIGEPEHALTVLFRDREISDAFGFVYHKTTPESAAEDVLRRLRGIVHDTPQEKIVIPIILDGENPWEHYHDGGEQFLSLLYEAFTNHELDHNGQVLVQASTMSDAMTAVQPTQQLPCLHSGSWINSDYKIWIGHYEDNRGWDLLGHTRTQLVNIAQSLPPDRAQAAWQELYAAEGSDWFWWYGDDFDTDFKPEFDRLFRTHLRNVWTHMGIPPPDQLNVPICTRAIASESDSVQQPLVLLNPTIDGIVTDFFEWRGAGNINTQPPLGAMWKADGLFTAIQFGWTSGQLVMRFDPDETSTTRQGLDVDIRLQGPQCTFRLTFALTSPGPEAFILSRQTQADAWQEIGSYRSIKAHTILELAVPWKELCLEQGNTIQMSIIVREHGLEVARYPGHHPAVLTVPGPEFEAELWRV
;
A
#
# COMPACT_ATOMS: atom_id res chain seq x y z
N MET A 1 -1.86 49.14 4.06
CA MET A 1 -1.58 48.05 5.02
C MET A 1 -1.96 46.76 4.33
N LYS A 2 -1.07 45.77 4.25
CA LYS A 2 -1.40 44.47 3.65
C LYS A 2 -2.01 43.53 4.67
N HIS A 3 -3.01 42.76 4.27
CA HIS A 3 -3.69 41.77 5.10
C HIS A 3 -3.38 40.39 4.52
N VAL A 4 -2.74 39.53 5.30
CA VAL A 4 -2.16 38.27 4.83
C VAL A 4 -2.76 37.12 5.62
N HIS A 5 -3.39 36.19 4.91
CA HIS A 5 -3.90 34.94 5.47
C HIS A 5 -2.97 33.81 5.05
N VAL A 6 -2.18 33.28 5.99
CA VAL A 6 -1.38 32.07 5.77
C VAL A 6 -2.27 30.87 6.11
N CYS A 7 -2.49 30.00 5.13
CA CYS A 7 -3.48 28.93 5.25
C CYS A 7 -2.80 27.58 5.13
N PHE A 8 -2.56 26.92 6.25
CA PHE A 8 -2.06 25.54 6.27
C PHE A 8 -3.21 24.58 5.96
N LEU A 9 -2.99 23.66 5.02
CA LEU A 9 -3.82 22.47 4.82
C LEU A 9 -2.94 21.23 4.96
N TRP A 10 -3.19 20.48 6.02
CA TRP A 10 -2.51 19.22 6.30
C TRP A 10 -3.38 18.05 5.83
N HIS A 11 -2.93 17.34 4.81
CA HIS A 11 -3.64 16.21 4.24
C HIS A 11 -3.28 14.91 4.97
N MET A 12 -4.24 14.34 5.71
CA MET A 12 -4.07 13.11 6.47
C MET A 12 -4.69 11.94 5.71
N HIS A 13 -3.84 11.03 5.28
CA HIS A 13 -4.28 9.92 4.45
C HIS A 13 -3.49 8.65 4.70
N GLN A 14 -4.20 7.53 4.60
CA GLN A 14 -3.63 6.20 4.47
C GLN A 14 -4.51 5.39 3.49
N PRO A 15 -3.91 4.55 2.63
CA PRO A 15 -4.63 3.54 1.87
C PRO A 15 -5.51 2.69 2.77
N TYR A 16 -6.56 2.09 2.20
CA TYR A 16 -7.41 1.17 2.94
C TYR A 16 -6.75 -0.20 3.05
N TYR A 17 -6.03 -0.44 4.15
CA TYR A 17 -5.23 -1.66 4.35
C TYR A 17 -6.04 -2.87 4.82
N THR A 18 -7.26 -2.63 5.29
CA THR A 18 -8.14 -3.67 5.81
C THR A 18 -8.65 -4.54 4.66
N ASP A 19 -8.45 -5.87 4.77
CA ASP A 19 -9.24 -6.85 4.02
C ASP A 19 -10.50 -7.16 4.85
N PRO A 20 -11.69 -6.66 4.46
CA PRO A 20 -12.91 -6.84 5.25
C PRO A 20 -13.35 -8.30 5.35
N VAL A 21 -12.95 -9.15 4.39
CA VAL A 21 -13.29 -10.58 4.38
C VAL A 21 -12.41 -11.34 5.36
N ALA A 22 -11.10 -11.05 5.39
CA ALA A 22 -10.17 -11.65 6.33
C ALA A 22 -10.32 -11.07 7.76
N GLY A 23 -10.81 -9.84 7.89
CA GLY A 23 -10.96 -9.14 9.17
C GLY A 23 -9.63 -8.64 9.75
N SER A 24 -8.63 -8.39 8.90
CA SER A 24 -7.29 -7.95 9.31
C SER A 24 -6.74 -6.88 8.38
N ALA A 25 -5.91 -5.98 8.90
CA ALA A 25 -5.12 -5.05 8.10
C ALA A 25 -3.69 -5.58 7.91
N SER A 26 -3.14 -5.52 6.71
CA SER A 26 -1.81 -6.08 6.47
C SER A 26 -0.66 -5.16 6.92
N MET A 27 -0.92 -3.86 7.04
CA MET A 27 0.08 -2.84 7.34
C MET A 27 -0.29 -2.00 8.57
N PRO A 28 0.72 -1.50 9.32
CA PRO A 28 0.50 -0.89 10.63
C PRO A 28 0.34 0.64 10.58
N TRP A 29 0.46 1.25 9.39
CA TRP A 29 0.72 2.69 9.24
C TRP A 29 -0.39 3.56 9.82
N VAL A 30 -1.66 3.15 9.72
CA VAL A 30 -2.77 3.85 10.40
C VAL A 30 -2.54 3.96 11.90
N ARG A 31 -2.20 2.84 12.57
CA ARG A 31 -1.94 2.83 14.02
C ARG A 31 -0.69 3.64 14.36
N LEU A 32 0.39 3.46 13.61
CA LEU A 32 1.68 4.05 13.94
C LEU A 32 1.68 5.57 13.74
N HIS A 33 1.19 6.07 12.60
CA HIS A 33 1.07 7.52 12.36
C HIS A 33 0.08 8.19 13.32
N ALA A 34 -0.98 7.48 13.74
CA ALA A 34 -1.88 7.99 14.77
C ALA A 34 -1.17 8.30 16.09
N THR A 35 -0.15 7.56 16.48
CA THR A 35 0.58 7.84 17.75
C THR A 35 1.63 8.95 17.66
N LYS A 36 1.87 9.47 16.46
CA LYS A 36 2.80 10.56 16.17
C LYS A 36 2.09 11.64 15.38
N ALA A 37 2.21 11.65 14.05
CA ALA A 37 1.77 12.73 13.16
C ALA A 37 0.40 13.31 13.54
N TYR A 38 -0.65 12.49 13.49
CA TYR A 38 -2.03 12.96 13.70
C TYR A 38 -2.24 13.50 15.12
N TYR A 39 -1.67 12.84 16.12
CA TYR A 39 -1.80 13.26 17.51
C TYR A 39 -0.98 14.52 17.80
N ASP A 40 0.28 14.52 17.38
CA ASP A 40 1.28 15.56 17.60
C ASP A 40 0.82 16.90 17.05
N MET A 41 0.26 16.91 15.84
CA MET A 41 -0.19 18.15 15.20
C MET A 41 -1.40 18.75 15.90
N ALA A 42 -2.37 17.93 16.32
CA ALA A 42 -3.48 18.39 17.14
C ALA A 42 -2.98 18.95 18.48
N TYR A 43 -2.14 18.17 19.18
CA TYR A 43 -1.57 18.52 20.47
C TYR A 43 -0.76 19.82 20.42
N LEU A 44 0.08 20.02 19.40
CA LEU A 44 0.87 21.23 19.27
C LEU A 44 -0.03 22.44 19.03
N LEU A 45 -1.02 22.31 18.14
CA LEU A 45 -1.93 23.41 17.83
C LEU A 45 -2.76 23.86 19.04
N GLU A 46 -3.08 22.97 19.98
CA GLU A 46 -3.69 23.33 21.28
C GLU A 46 -2.88 24.33 22.10
N LYS A 47 -1.56 24.37 21.94
CA LYS A 47 -0.69 25.30 22.66
C LYS A 47 -0.68 26.71 22.05
N PHE A 48 -1.16 26.87 20.83
CA PHE A 48 -1.13 28.13 20.08
C PHE A 48 -2.53 28.55 19.62
N PRO A 49 -3.42 28.99 20.54
CA PRO A 49 -4.83 29.30 20.22
C PRO A 49 -5.02 30.43 19.20
N GLY A 50 -4.00 31.27 18.97
CA GLY A 50 -4.01 32.32 17.95
C GLY A 50 -3.71 31.82 16.52
N VAL A 51 -3.30 30.56 16.37
CA VAL A 51 -2.99 29.93 15.08
C VAL A 51 -4.13 29.03 14.67
N SER A 52 -4.72 29.28 13.51
CA SER A 52 -5.74 28.41 12.91
C SER A 52 -5.17 27.63 11.72
N ALA A 53 -5.68 26.42 11.49
CA ALA A 53 -5.23 25.56 10.40
C ALA A 53 -6.37 24.70 9.84
N THR A 54 -6.21 24.25 8.60
CA THR A 54 -7.14 23.31 7.96
C THR A 54 -6.53 21.91 8.02
N PHE A 55 -7.31 20.93 8.46
CA PHE A 55 -6.94 19.52 8.37
C PHE A 55 -7.89 18.82 7.43
N ASN A 56 -7.31 18.03 6.53
CA ASN A 56 -8.08 17.16 5.66
C ASN A 56 -7.91 15.73 6.15
N PHE A 57 -9.03 15.05 6.42
CA PHE A 57 -9.02 13.64 6.74
C PHE A 57 -9.75 12.87 5.64
N THR A 58 -9.05 11.92 5.05
CA THR A 58 -9.68 10.97 4.13
C THR A 58 -10.67 10.07 4.90
N PRO A 59 -11.88 9.82 4.36
CA PRO A 59 -12.86 8.95 5.02
C PRO A 59 -12.33 7.53 5.29
N SER A 60 -11.57 6.95 4.36
CA SER A 60 -10.92 5.65 4.53
C SER A 60 -9.95 5.60 5.72
N LEU A 61 -9.20 6.69 6.01
CA LEU A 61 -8.35 6.78 7.19
C LEU A 61 -9.18 6.81 8.47
N LEU A 62 -10.21 7.66 8.51
CA LEU A 62 -11.09 7.78 9.67
C LEU A 62 -11.79 6.45 10.00
N LEU A 63 -12.25 5.72 8.97
CA LEU A 63 -12.81 4.38 9.12
C LEU A 63 -11.81 3.42 9.78
N GLN A 64 -10.58 3.37 9.26
CA GLN A 64 -9.56 2.48 9.83
C GLN A 64 -9.16 2.87 11.27
N LEU A 65 -9.12 4.16 11.60
CA LEU A 65 -8.88 4.63 12.98
C LEU A 65 -9.97 4.14 13.93
N GLU A 66 -11.24 4.16 13.51
CA GLU A 66 -12.35 3.62 14.30
C GLU A 66 -12.24 2.10 14.45
N GLU A 67 -11.95 1.37 13.36
CA GLU A 67 -11.83 -0.07 13.36
C GLU A 67 -10.68 -0.59 14.23
N ILE A 68 -9.51 0.03 14.13
CA ILE A 68 -8.32 -0.29 14.94
C ILE A 68 -8.53 0.17 16.39
N GLY A 69 -9.04 1.38 16.60
CA GLY A 69 -9.26 1.93 17.94
C GLY A 69 -10.26 1.09 18.75
N THR A 70 -11.34 0.64 18.12
CA THR A 70 -12.32 -0.28 18.74
C THR A 70 -11.78 -1.70 18.89
N GLY A 71 -10.70 -2.07 18.19
CA GLY A 71 -10.13 -3.41 18.17
C GLY A 71 -10.97 -4.39 17.33
N LYS A 72 -11.83 -3.89 16.44
CA LYS A 72 -12.57 -4.69 15.46
C LYS A 72 -11.62 -5.27 14.43
N ILE A 73 -10.59 -4.51 14.05
CA ILE A 73 -9.53 -4.92 13.13
C ILE A 73 -8.20 -4.84 13.90
N LEU A 74 -7.35 -5.85 13.68
CA LEU A 74 -5.96 -5.83 14.10
C LEU A 74 -5.09 -5.72 12.85
N ASP A 75 -4.06 -4.87 12.93
CA ASP A 75 -3.00 -4.95 11.93
C ASP A 75 -2.05 -6.09 12.25
N LEU A 76 -1.48 -6.67 11.21
CA LEU A 76 -0.58 -7.80 11.29
C LEU A 76 0.62 -7.57 12.22
N PHE A 77 1.17 -6.35 12.24
CA PHE A 77 2.31 -6.05 13.09
C PHE A 77 1.90 -6.06 14.56
N LEU A 78 0.68 -5.57 14.87
CA LEU A 78 0.12 -5.64 16.21
C LEU A 78 -0.11 -7.09 16.64
N GLU A 79 -0.60 -7.97 15.76
CA GLU A 79 -0.74 -9.39 16.07
C GLU A 79 0.61 -10.02 16.47
N HIS A 80 1.65 -9.78 15.67
CA HIS A 80 3.00 -10.26 15.99
C HIS A 80 3.63 -9.59 17.22
N ALA A 81 3.31 -8.32 17.47
CA ALA A 81 3.79 -7.61 18.67
C ALA A 81 3.15 -8.16 19.95
N GLN A 82 1.87 -8.57 19.91
CA GLN A 82 1.16 -9.09 21.09
C GLN A 82 1.64 -10.48 21.51
N ARG A 83 2.08 -11.32 20.56
CA ARG A 83 2.59 -12.67 20.87
C ARG A 83 3.73 -12.61 21.90
N PRO A 84 3.66 -13.39 23.00
CA PRO A 84 4.77 -13.49 23.95
C PRO A 84 6.05 -13.92 23.24
N ALA A 85 7.17 -13.25 23.52
CA ALA A 85 8.40 -13.46 22.76
C ALA A 85 8.92 -14.91 22.87
N ALA A 86 8.62 -15.58 23.99
CA ALA A 86 8.96 -16.98 24.23
C ALA A 86 8.19 -17.96 23.34
N ASN A 87 7.01 -17.56 22.84
CA ASN A 87 6.09 -18.40 22.08
C ASN A 87 6.16 -18.15 20.57
N LEU A 88 7.00 -17.22 20.12
CA LEU A 88 7.15 -16.91 18.71
C LEU A 88 7.70 -18.14 17.96
N THR A 89 7.00 -18.55 16.92
CA THR A 89 7.48 -19.50 15.91
C THR A 89 8.67 -18.92 15.15
N LEU A 90 9.41 -19.75 14.42
CA LEU A 90 10.54 -19.28 13.62
C LEU A 90 10.12 -18.30 12.52
N GLU A 91 8.92 -18.49 11.96
CA GLU A 91 8.32 -17.58 10.97
C GLU A 91 8.05 -16.21 11.58
N GLU A 92 7.35 -16.18 12.72
CA GLU A 92 7.04 -14.92 13.41
C GLU A 92 8.32 -14.19 13.84
N LYS A 93 9.37 -14.91 14.26
CA LYS A 93 10.68 -14.30 14.55
C LYS A 93 11.30 -13.67 13.30
N ALA A 94 11.24 -14.34 12.15
CA ALA A 94 11.73 -13.81 10.89
C ALA A 94 10.95 -12.56 10.47
N PHE A 95 9.63 -12.56 10.67
CA PHE A 95 8.77 -11.39 10.46
C PHE A 95 9.22 -10.20 11.31
N LEU A 96 9.42 -10.38 12.62
CA LEU A 96 9.91 -9.32 13.50
C LEU A 96 11.26 -8.77 13.02
N VAL A 97 12.23 -9.65 12.78
CA VAL A 97 13.58 -9.26 12.35
C VAL A 97 13.56 -8.50 11.02
N ARG A 98 12.66 -8.85 10.11
CA ARG A 98 12.45 -8.14 8.85
C ARG A 98 11.83 -6.76 9.07
N HIS A 99 10.66 -6.72 9.70
CA HIS A 99 9.73 -5.58 9.65
C HIS A 99 9.75 -4.68 10.88
N PHE A 100 10.23 -5.12 12.05
CA PHE A 100 10.21 -4.30 13.28
C PHE A 100 11.33 -3.25 13.31
N PHE A 101 11.93 -2.96 12.15
CA PHE A 101 12.79 -1.80 11.89
C PHE A 101 12.22 -0.90 10.78
N SER A 102 10.96 -1.10 10.37
CA SER A 102 10.26 -0.21 9.44
C SER A 102 9.87 1.08 10.16
N ALA A 103 10.84 1.99 10.20
CA ALA A 103 10.81 3.35 10.72
C ALA A 103 12.07 4.06 10.19
N ASN A 104 12.11 5.39 10.19
CA ASN A 104 13.33 6.09 9.79
C ASN A 104 14.51 5.77 10.73
N TRP A 105 15.54 5.09 10.22
CA TRP A 105 16.65 4.63 11.06
C TRP A 105 17.46 5.77 11.67
N ALA A 106 17.59 6.91 10.98
CA ALA A 106 18.42 8.02 11.44
C ALA A 106 17.82 8.70 12.68
N THR A 107 16.50 8.86 12.71
CA THR A 107 15.78 9.66 13.70
C THR A 107 14.99 8.82 14.71
N MET A 108 14.64 7.58 14.38
CA MET A 108 13.75 6.75 15.20
C MET A 108 14.38 5.44 15.68
N VAL A 109 15.49 4.98 15.09
CA VAL A 109 16.18 3.75 15.52
C VAL A 109 17.52 4.05 16.18
N ARG A 110 18.43 4.73 15.47
CA ARG A 110 19.79 5.05 15.92
C ARG A 110 19.84 5.86 17.23
N PRO A 111 18.91 6.78 17.51
CA PRO A 111 18.93 7.52 18.78
C PRO A 111 18.70 6.66 20.02
N TYR A 112 18.15 5.45 19.87
CA TYR A 112 17.87 4.54 20.99
C TYR A 112 18.90 3.39 21.04
N PRO A 113 19.83 3.38 22.03
CA PRO A 113 21.00 2.50 22.00
C PRO A 113 20.66 1.01 21.82
N ARG A 114 19.65 0.51 22.54
CA ARG A 114 19.26 -0.90 22.43
C ARG A 114 18.58 -1.22 21.10
N TYR A 115 17.75 -0.33 20.58
CA TYR A 115 17.09 -0.55 19.30
C TYR A 115 18.12 -0.57 18.16
N HIS A 116 19.08 0.34 18.20
CA HIS A 116 20.22 0.36 17.27
C HIS A 116 21.09 -0.89 17.36
N GLU A 117 21.39 -1.38 18.58
CA GLU A 117 22.11 -2.64 18.78
C GLU A 117 21.42 -3.83 18.10
N LEU A 118 20.08 -3.91 18.22
CA LEU A 118 19.28 -4.94 17.57
C LEU A 118 19.30 -4.82 16.04
N LEU A 119 19.28 -3.59 15.49
CA LEU A 119 19.43 -3.35 14.05
C LEU A 119 20.81 -3.80 13.56
N VAL A 120 21.88 -3.45 14.29
CA VAL A 120 23.25 -3.86 13.95
C VAL A 120 23.39 -5.38 13.97
N LYS A 121 22.79 -6.05 14.95
CA LYS A 121 22.76 -7.52 15.03
C LYS A 121 22.00 -8.15 13.86
N ARG A 122 20.85 -7.57 13.49
CA ARG A 122 20.04 -8.02 12.35
C ARG A 122 20.81 -7.84 11.03
N GLY A 123 21.58 -6.76 10.91
CA GLY A 123 22.30 -6.39 9.69
C GLY A 123 21.55 -5.31 8.89
N LEU A 124 22.31 -4.50 8.14
CA LEU A 124 21.74 -3.41 7.35
C LEU A 124 21.08 -3.91 6.06
N ASP A 125 21.54 -5.04 5.55
CA ASP A 125 21.01 -5.68 4.35
C ASP A 125 20.91 -7.18 4.62
N VAL A 126 19.68 -7.71 4.63
CA VAL A 126 19.42 -9.13 4.90
C VAL A 126 18.61 -9.69 3.74
N PRO A 127 19.26 -10.47 2.84
CA PRO A 127 18.56 -11.18 1.79
C PRO A 127 17.43 -12.04 2.38
N GLY A 128 16.29 -12.11 1.70
CA GLY A 128 15.09 -12.79 2.24
C GLY A 128 15.33 -14.25 2.66
N HIS A 129 16.16 -14.99 1.94
CA HIS A 129 16.50 -16.38 2.24
C HIS A 129 17.30 -16.56 3.55
N ASP A 130 17.92 -15.50 4.06
CA ASP A 130 18.73 -15.53 5.27
C ASP A 130 17.96 -15.13 6.53
N LEU A 131 16.71 -14.67 6.42
CA LEU A 131 15.95 -14.13 7.55
C LEU A 131 15.71 -15.16 8.65
N HIS A 132 15.41 -16.43 8.32
CA HIS A 132 15.30 -17.49 9.33
C HIS A 132 16.62 -17.77 10.04
N ARG A 133 17.74 -17.69 9.30
CA ARG A 133 19.09 -17.89 9.86
C ARG A 133 19.42 -16.77 10.84
N VAL A 134 19.15 -15.51 10.48
CA VAL A 134 19.34 -14.35 11.36
C VAL A 134 18.39 -14.44 12.56
N ALA A 135 17.12 -14.77 12.35
CA ALA A 135 16.12 -14.89 13.41
C ALA A 135 16.49 -15.90 14.50
N ARG A 136 17.16 -17.02 14.16
CA ARG A 136 17.68 -17.99 15.14
C ARG A 136 18.75 -17.42 16.06
N GLN A 137 19.43 -16.35 15.67
CA GLN A 137 20.49 -15.73 16.47
C GLN A 137 19.93 -14.80 17.55
N PHE A 138 18.64 -14.41 17.44
CA PHE A 138 17.98 -13.57 18.43
C PHE A 138 17.47 -14.42 19.60
N SER A 139 17.86 -14.03 20.81
CA SER A 139 17.32 -14.58 22.05
C SER A 139 15.89 -14.09 22.30
N THR A 140 15.16 -14.78 23.17
CA THR A 140 13.81 -14.37 23.59
C THR A 140 13.76 -12.94 24.12
N GLN A 141 14.74 -12.54 24.95
CA GLN A 141 14.78 -11.17 25.49
C GLN A 141 15.08 -10.12 24.41
N GLU A 142 15.89 -10.43 23.42
CA GLU A 142 16.15 -9.52 22.30
C GLU A 142 14.94 -9.35 21.39
N LEU A 143 14.16 -10.42 21.18
CA LEU A 143 12.88 -10.33 20.44
C LEU A 143 11.85 -9.53 21.22
N LEU A 144 11.76 -9.72 22.55
CA LEU A 144 10.89 -8.92 23.40
C LEU A 144 11.28 -7.43 23.37
N ASP A 145 12.58 -7.14 23.50
CA ASP A 145 13.07 -5.77 23.38
C ASP A 145 12.77 -5.18 22.00
N LEU A 146 12.86 -5.97 20.92
CA LEU A 146 12.52 -5.55 19.56
C LEU A 146 11.03 -5.25 19.40
N GLN A 147 10.15 -6.12 19.93
CA GLN A 147 8.70 -5.91 19.92
C GLN A 147 8.31 -4.60 20.59
N VAL A 148 8.92 -4.32 21.74
CA VAL A 148 8.69 -3.08 22.48
C VAL A 148 9.24 -1.88 21.74
N TRP A 149 10.50 -1.94 21.28
CA TRP A 149 11.14 -0.79 20.66
C TRP A 149 10.50 -0.35 19.36
N HIS A 150 10.09 -1.29 18.51
CA HIS A 150 9.36 -0.96 17.29
C HIS A 150 8.17 -0.06 17.64
N ASN A 151 7.29 -0.51 18.53
CA ASN A 151 6.09 0.24 18.90
C ASN A 151 6.40 1.53 19.68
N LEU A 152 7.38 1.50 20.58
CA LEU A 152 7.75 2.63 21.43
C LEU A 152 8.40 3.80 20.65
N ALA A 153 9.17 3.48 19.59
CA ALA A 153 9.83 4.47 18.75
C ALA A 153 8.83 5.29 17.91
N TRP A 154 7.65 4.75 17.64
CA TRP A 154 6.61 5.40 16.85
C TRP A 154 5.79 6.45 17.62
N PHE A 155 5.87 6.51 18.94
CA PHE A 155 5.19 7.58 19.69
C PHE A 155 5.83 8.95 19.41
N GLY A 156 5.00 9.91 19.05
CA GLY A 156 5.36 11.29 18.83
C GLY A 156 5.62 12.11 20.09
N TYR A 157 5.96 13.38 19.92
CA TYR A 157 6.25 14.27 21.06
C TYR A 157 4.99 14.54 21.88
N GLY A 158 3.82 14.70 21.24
CA GLY A 158 2.56 14.99 21.91
C GLY A 158 2.08 13.83 22.77
N THR A 159 2.16 12.61 22.25
CA THR A 159 1.79 11.41 23.02
C THR A 159 2.76 11.15 24.18
N VAL A 160 4.07 11.36 23.98
CA VAL A 160 5.06 11.21 25.07
C VAL A 160 4.84 12.21 26.19
N GLN A 161 4.45 13.45 25.86
CA GLN A 161 4.11 14.46 26.86
C GLN A 161 2.79 14.13 27.58
N GLN A 162 1.78 13.65 26.85
CA GLN A 162 0.50 13.24 27.44
C GLN A 162 0.64 12.02 28.37
N TYR A 163 1.53 11.08 28.00
CA TYR A 163 1.73 9.82 28.71
C TYR A 163 3.18 9.70 29.21
N PRO A 164 3.51 10.28 30.39
CA PRO A 164 4.89 10.29 30.94
C PRO A 164 5.53 8.90 31.06
N ARG A 165 4.71 7.86 31.14
CA ARG A 165 5.15 6.47 31.15
C ARG A 165 5.95 6.08 29.91
N LEU A 166 5.62 6.63 28.73
CA LEU A 166 6.37 6.40 27.49
C LEU A 166 7.83 6.88 27.63
N ALA A 167 8.04 8.04 28.26
CA ALA A 167 9.38 8.55 28.53
C ALA A 167 10.16 7.63 29.49
N ALA A 168 9.50 7.13 30.55
CA ALA A 168 10.11 6.18 31.48
C ALA A 168 10.50 4.86 30.79
N LEU A 169 9.67 4.35 29.87
CA LEU A 169 9.96 3.16 29.07
C LEU A 169 11.12 3.40 28.11
N ARG A 170 11.20 4.57 27.46
CA ARG A 170 12.36 4.96 26.63
C ARG A 170 13.65 5.00 27.45
N GLN A 171 13.59 5.51 28.68
CA GLN A 171 14.73 5.55 29.58
C GLN A 171 15.16 4.15 30.05
N LYS A 172 14.20 3.24 30.29
CA LYS A 172 14.48 1.84 30.63
C LYS A 172 15.34 1.17 29.56
N ASN A 173 15.05 1.47 28.29
CA ASN A 173 15.85 1.14 27.09
C ASN A 173 16.10 -0.35 26.78
N ARG A 174 16.18 -1.25 27.76
CA ARG A 174 16.42 -2.69 27.55
C ARG A 174 15.84 -3.52 28.69
N GLY A 175 15.76 -4.83 28.49
CA GLY A 175 15.24 -5.73 29.51
C GLY A 175 13.76 -5.47 29.77
N PHE A 176 13.02 -5.20 28.69
CA PHE A 176 11.58 -5.02 28.80
C PHE A 176 10.92 -6.32 29.21
N THR A 177 9.79 -6.19 29.90
CA THR A 177 8.94 -7.30 30.32
C THR A 177 7.73 -7.41 29.39
N GLU A 178 7.04 -8.54 29.43
CA GLU A 178 5.76 -8.71 28.71
C GLU A 178 4.72 -7.69 29.19
N ASP A 179 4.76 -7.28 30.47
CA ASP A 179 3.89 -6.24 31.01
C ASP A 179 4.22 -4.86 30.41
N ASP A 180 5.51 -4.50 30.27
CA ASP A 180 5.88 -3.26 29.59
C ASP A 180 5.42 -3.27 28.14
N LYS A 181 5.52 -4.41 27.46
CA LYS A 181 5.04 -4.58 26.09
C LYS A 181 3.53 -4.34 26.00
N GLN A 182 2.75 -4.98 26.88
CA GLN A 182 1.31 -4.79 26.90
C GLN A 182 0.94 -3.32 27.18
N GLU A 183 1.63 -2.67 28.11
CA GLU A 183 1.42 -1.26 28.43
C GLU A 183 1.69 -0.33 27.23
N VAL A 184 2.76 -0.57 26.46
CA VAL A 184 3.04 0.18 25.22
C VAL A 184 1.90 0.00 24.21
N LEU A 185 1.44 -1.23 23.99
CA LEU A 185 0.38 -1.51 23.01
C LEU A 185 -0.98 -0.93 23.44
N ASP A 186 -1.28 -0.96 24.74
CA ASP A 186 -2.50 -0.35 25.30
C ASP A 186 -2.48 1.18 25.14
N LEU A 187 -1.33 1.82 25.37
CA LEU A 187 -1.15 3.26 25.14
C LEU A 187 -1.27 3.62 23.66
N GLN A 188 -0.83 2.77 22.73
CA GLN A 188 -1.03 3.02 21.30
C GLN A 188 -2.51 2.99 20.95
N ARG A 189 -3.25 1.98 21.44
CA ARG A 189 -4.70 1.89 21.22
C ARG A 189 -5.45 3.08 21.82
N LEU A 190 -5.02 3.55 22.99
CA LEU A 190 -5.60 4.74 23.61
C LEU A 190 -5.37 5.98 22.73
N ALA A 191 -4.14 6.22 22.27
CA ALA A 191 -3.82 7.35 21.39
C ALA A 191 -4.62 7.33 20.08
N VAL A 192 -4.78 6.16 19.45
CA VAL A 192 -5.64 5.99 18.24
C VAL A 192 -7.08 6.42 18.52
N ARG A 193 -7.66 6.00 19.65
CA ARG A 193 -9.04 6.34 20.03
C ARG A 193 -9.23 7.83 20.32
N GLU A 194 -8.16 8.56 20.64
CA GLU A 194 -8.22 9.98 20.97
C GLU A 194 -8.16 10.91 19.77
N ILE A 195 -7.73 10.43 18.59
CA ILE A 195 -7.58 11.27 17.39
C ILE A 195 -8.88 12.00 17.02
N ILE A 196 -9.96 11.27 16.78
CA ILE A 196 -11.25 11.89 16.39
C ILE A 196 -11.74 12.85 17.48
N PRO A 197 -11.78 12.47 18.78
CA PRO A 197 -12.11 13.40 19.86
C PRO A 197 -11.24 14.65 19.95
N LEU A 198 -9.92 14.55 19.71
CA LEU A 198 -9.00 15.69 19.71
C LEU A 198 -9.42 16.70 18.63
N TYR A 199 -9.54 16.26 17.39
CA TYR A 199 -9.92 17.13 16.28
C TYR A 199 -11.34 17.69 16.40
N ARG A 200 -12.29 16.96 17.00
CA ARG A 200 -13.63 17.51 17.34
C ARG A 200 -13.54 18.70 18.29
N ARG A 201 -12.72 18.62 19.34
CA ARG A 201 -12.53 19.75 20.28
C ARG A 201 -11.90 20.97 19.59
N LEU A 202 -10.93 20.73 18.71
CA LEU A 202 -10.31 21.79 17.90
C LEU A 202 -11.35 22.49 16.99
N LEU A 203 -12.24 21.70 16.41
CA LEU A 203 -13.31 22.18 15.52
C LEU A 203 -14.36 22.98 16.31
N GLU A 204 -14.82 22.46 17.45
CA GLU A 204 -15.84 23.08 18.30
C GLU A 204 -15.41 24.45 18.84
N ARG A 205 -14.12 24.65 19.09
CA ARG A 205 -13.57 25.97 19.50
C ARG A 205 -13.26 26.91 18.33
N GLY A 206 -13.50 26.48 17.09
CA GLY A 206 -13.28 27.28 15.89
C GLY A 206 -11.82 27.50 15.51
N GLN A 207 -10.89 26.66 15.99
CA GLN A 207 -9.45 26.82 15.66
C GLN A 207 -9.04 26.03 14.42
N VAL A 208 -9.79 24.99 14.05
CA VAL A 208 -9.55 24.25 12.81
C VAL A 208 -10.76 24.19 11.93
N GLU A 209 -10.52 24.09 10.63
CA GLU A 209 -11.48 23.57 9.66
C GLU A 209 -11.13 22.11 9.38
N LEU A 210 -12.13 21.23 9.42
CA LEU A 210 -12.00 19.84 8.98
C LEU A 210 -12.65 19.67 7.61
N THR A 211 -11.90 19.11 6.67
CA THR A 211 -12.30 18.91 5.28
C THR A 211 -12.24 17.44 4.90
N THR A 212 -12.76 17.11 3.72
CA THR A 212 -12.81 15.72 3.22
C THR A 212 -12.21 15.57 1.83
N THR A 213 -12.20 14.33 1.35
CA THR A 213 -11.68 13.84 0.07
C THR A 213 -12.60 12.71 -0.39
N PRO A 214 -12.70 12.35 -1.68
CA PRO A 214 -13.52 11.19 -2.08
C PRO A 214 -13.12 9.95 -1.28
N PHE A 215 -14.11 9.12 -0.92
CA PHE A 215 -14.04 8.22 0.24
C PHE A 215 -12.77 7.36 0.34
N TYR A 216 -12.39 6.66 -0.73
CA TYR A 216 -11.22 5.79 -0.78
C TYR A 216 -10.05 6.42 -1.55
N HIS A 217 -10.00 7.75 -1.60
CA HIS A 217 -8.92 8.50 -2.24
C HIS A 217 -8.66 8.16 -3.74
N PRO A 218 -9.67 7.96 -4.61
CA PRO A 218 -9.43 7.77 -6.04
C PRO A 218 -8.90 9.03 -6.72
N ILE A 219 -8.14 8.88 -7.80
CA ILE A 219 -7.91 9.99 -8.76
C ILE A 219 -9.23 10.26 -9.48
N LEU A 220 -10.04 11.15 -8.90
CA LEU A 220 -11.42 11.39 -9.31
C LEU A 220 -11.57 11.66 -10.82
N PRO A 221 -10.70 12.45 -11.49
CA PRO A 221 -10.75 12.60 -12.94
C PRO A 221 -10.65 11.29 -13.73
N LEU A 222 -9.83 10.33 -13.30
CA LEU A 222 -9.64 9.05 -13.99
C LEU A 222 -10.80 8.07 -13.74
N VAL A 223 -11.44 8.14 -12.56
CA VAL A 223 -12.68 7.40 -12.30
C VAL A 223 -13.84 7.94 -13.13
N ILE A 224 -13.94 9.27 -13.28
CA ILE A 224 -14.92 9.89 -14.18
C ILE A 224 -14.71 9.37 -15.61
N ASP A 225 -13.49 9.50 -16.13
CA ASP A 225 -13.12 8.99 -17.46
C ASP A 225 -11.60 8.96 -17.67
N THR A 226 -11.03 7.78 -17.91
CA THR A 226 -9.59 7.63 -18.20
C THR A 226 -9.13 8.39 -19.44
N ASP A 227 -10.02 8.64 -20.43
CA ASP A 227 -9.67 9.42 -21.62
C ASP A 227 -9.40 10.91 -21.30
N ILE A 228 -9.80 11.42 -20.12
CA ILE A 228 -9.47 12.79 -19.69
C ILE A 228 -7.94 13.02 -19.67
N ASN A 229 -7.14 11.97 -19.43
CA ASN A 229 -5.68 12.05 -19.45
C ASN A 229 -5.14 12.59 -20.79
N ARG A 230 -5.85 12.38 -21.92
CA ARG A 230 -5.41 12.88 -23.23
C ARG A 230 -5.27 14.41 -23.29
N ARG A 231 -5.92 15.15 -22.39
CA ARG A 231 -5.78 16.62 -22.30
C ARG A 231 -4.39 17.03 -21.81
N ALA A 232 -3.85 16.29 -20.84
CA ALA A 232 -2.55 16.56 -20.27
C ALA A 232 -1.43 15.81 -21.01
N ARG A 233 -1.69 14.57 -21.40
CA ARG A 233 -0.72 13.61 -21.96
C ARG A 233 -1.34 12.80 -23.10
N PRO A 234 -1.52 13.39 -24.30
CA PRO A 234 -2.02 12.67 -25.47
C PRO A 234 -1.04 11.61 -25.99
N ASP A 235 0.21 11.65 -25.52
CA ASP A 235 1.31 10.75 -25.87
C ASP A 235 1.28 9.39 -25.15
N LEU A 236 0.62 9.31 -23.99
CA LEU A 236 0.62 8.09 -23.17
C LEU A 236 -0.35 7.03 -23.72
N PRO A 237 0.03 5.74 -23.69
CA PRO A 237 -0.91 4.66 -24.00
C PRO A 237 -1.95 4.58 -22.88
N LEU A 238 -3.22 4.38 -23.23
CA LEU A 238 -4.32 4.27 -22.28
C LEU A 238 -4.85 2.84 -22.19
N PRO A 239 -5.43 2.43 -21.05
CA PRO A 239 -6.12 1.15 -20.90
C PRO A 239 -7.40 1.11 -21.75
N ALA A 240 -8.15 0.01 -21.67
CA ALA A 240 -9.54 0.04 -22.07
C ALA A 240 -10.26 1.15 -21.28
N ARG A 241 -11.08 1.95 -21.98
CA ARG A 241 -11.70 3.15 -21.38
C ARG A 241 -12.54 2.77 -20.15
N PHE A 242 -12.12 3.26 -19.00
CA PHE A 242 -12.90 3.24 -17.77
C PHE A 242 -13.68 4.55 -17.66
N HIS A 243 -14.98 4.46 -17.40
CA HIS A 243 -15.88 5.62 -17.35
C HIS A 243 -16.99 5.36 -16.32
N ALA A 244 -16.87 6.00 -15.15
CA ALA A 244 -17.74 5.79 -13.99
C ALA A 244 -18.01 7.10 -13.21
N PRO A 245 -18.62 8.13 -13.83
CA PRO A 245 -18.99 9.36 -13.12
C PRO A 245 -19.93 9.11 -11.93
N GLU A 246 -20.72 8.04 -11.97
CA GLU A 246 -21.58 7.61 -10.86
C GLU A 246 -20.80 7.13 -9.63
N ASP A 247 -19.64 6.48 -9.83
CA ASP A 247 -18.76 6.02 -8.75
C ASP A 247 -18.09 7.23 -8.09
N ALA A 248 -17.60 8.17 -8.91
CA ALA A 248 -17.09 9.46 -8.47
C ALA A 248 -18.12 10.25 -7.62
N ALA A 249 -19.38 10.29 -8.05
CA ALA A 249 -20.47 10.93 -7.32
C ALA A 249 -20.76 10.21 -5.99
N ALA A 250 -20.83 8.88 -6.00
CA ALA A 250 -21.09 8.07 -4.80
C ALA A 250 -19.98 8.25 -3.75
N GLN A 251 -18.71 8.23 -4.17
CA GLN A 251 -17.57 8.44 -3.27
C GLN A 251 -17.58 9.83 -2.62
N LEU A 252 -17.96 10.89 -3.36
CA LEU A 252 -18.12 12.24 -2.79
C LEU A 252 -19.30 12.32 -1.81
N GLN A 253 -20.44 11.72 -2.14
CA GLN A 253 -21.62 11.71 -1.26
C GLN A 253 -21.36 10.96 0.04
N GLN A 254 -20.72 9.79 -0.06
CA GLN A 254 -20.34 9.00 1.11
C GLN A 254 -19.32 9.75 1.99
N ALA A 255 -18.36 10.45 1.38
CA ALA A 255 -17.38 11.25 2.11
C ALA A 255 -18.04 12.35 2.95
N VAL A 256 -18.97 13.12 2.35
CA VAL A 256 -19.72 14.18 3.05
C VAL A 256 -20.58 13.59 4.17
N ALA A 257 -21.31 12.50 3.90
CA ALA A 257 -22.16 11.86 4.90
C ALA A 257 -21.35 11.31 6.08
N TYR A 258 -20.22 10.65 5.78
CA TYR A 258 -19.35 10.08 6.79
C TYR A 258 -18.71 11.16 7.65
N HIS A 259 -18.16 12.22 7.04
CA HIS A 259 -17.65 13.39 7.79
C HIS A 259 -18.71 14.01 8.70
N GLN A 260 -19.95 14.17 8.22
CA GLN A 260 -21.05 14.68 9.05
C GLN A 260 -21.36 13.76 10.24
N SER A 261 -21.32 12.45 10.05
CA SER A 261 -21.54 11.48 11.13
C SER A 261 -20.40 11.48 12.16
N THR A 262 -19.15 11.62 11.72
CA THR A 262 -17.95 11.57 12.58
C THR A 262 -17.75 12.86 13.38
N PHE A 263 -17.91 14.02 12.74
CA PHE A 263 -17.61 15.33 13.35
C PHE A 263 -18.85 16.13 13.75
N GLY A 264 -20.05 15.69 13.36
CA GLY A 264 -21.32 16.36 13.67
C GLY A 264 -21.72 17.46 12.69
N GLN A 265 -20.89 17.76 11.69
CA GLN A 265 -21.18 18.75 10.64
C GLN A 265 -20.61 18.31 9.29
N ALA A 266 -21.31 18.66 8.20
CA ALA A 266 -20.83 18.41 6.85
C ALA A 266 -19.60 19.28 6.54
N PRO A 267 -18.61 18.79 5.76
CA PRO A 267 -17.45 19.55 5.38
C PRO A 267 -17.81 20.62 4.33
N THR A 268 -17.12 21.74 4.37
CA THR A 268 -17.23 22.84 3.39
C THR A 268 -16.20 22.71 2.27
N GLY A 269 -15.04 22.16 2.58
CA GLY A 269 -13.87 22.05 1.71
C GLY A 269 -13.60 20.63 1.23
N LEU A 270 -13.02 20.56 0.03
CA LEU A 270 -12.51 19.35 -0.60
C LEU A 270 -11.02 19.49 -0.87
N TRP A 271 -10.23 18.52 -0.41
CA TRP A 271 -8.96 18.21 -1.05
C TRP A 271 -9.22 17.07 -2.04
N PRO A 272 -9.21 17.31 -3.37
CA PRO A 272 -9.24 16.22 -4.33
C PRO A 272 -7.98 15.37 -4.15
N SER A 273 -8.10 14.05 -4.24
CA SER A 273 -6.97 13.13 -4.08
C SER A 273 -5.81 13.57 -4.98
N GLU A 274 -4.63 13.77 -4.39
CA GLU A 274 -3.43 14.23 -5.10
C GLU A 274 -3.58 15.61 -5.78
N GLY A 275 -4.48 16.46 -5.26
CA GLY A 275 -4.86 17.71 -5.89
C GLY A 275 -5.42 17.56 -7.30
N SER A 276 -5.93 16.37 -7.65
CA SER A 276 -6.34 16.01 -9.01
C SER A 276 -7.66 16.64 -9.41
N VAL A 277 -7.65 17.39 -10.53
CA VAL A 277 -8.82 18.17 -10.95
C VAL A 277 -9.10 18.09 -12.44
N CYS A 278 -10.38 18.15 -12.81
CA CYS A 278 -10.84 18.32 -14.19
C CYS A 278 -12.15 19.13 -14.22
N PRO A 279 -12.52 19.77 -15.34
CA PRO A 279 -13.80 20.49 -15.46
C PRO A 279 -15.04 19.64 -15.09
N GLU A 280 -15.03 18.35 -15.42
CA GLU A 280 -16.15 17.43 -15.25
C GLU A 280 -16.50 17.17 -13.78
N MET A 281 -15.56 17.37 -12.86
CA MET A 281 -15.82 17.14 -11.44
C MET A 281 -16.63 18.29 -10.81
N LEU A 282 -16.63 19.49 -11.39
CA LEU A 282 -17.21 20.68 -10.76
C LEU A 282 -18.71 20.52 -10.42
N PRO A 283 -19.56 19.99 -11.32
CA PRO A 283 -20.96 19.74 -10.99
C PRO A 283 -21.12 18.70 -9.88
N LEU A 284 -20.28 17.66 -9.85
CA LEU A 284 -20.31 16.61 -8.84
C LEU A 284 -20.00 17.17 -7.45
N ILE A 285 -18.95 17.99 -7.34
CA ILE A 285 -18.58 18.69 -6.09
C ILE A 285 -19.72 19.61 -5.63
N HIS A 286 -20.29 20.40 -6.55
CA HIS A 286 -21.34 21.35 -6.18
C HIS A 286 -22.58 20.62 -5.61
N GLN A 287 -22.98 19.52 -6.23
CA GLN A 287 -24.16 18.73 -5.84
C GLN A 287 -24.04 18.11 -4.44
N THR A 288 -22.84 17.88 -3.93
CA THR A 288 -22.65 17.34 -2.57
C THR A 288 -22.67 18.42 -1.48
N GLY A 289 -22.82 19.70 -1.85
CA GLY A 289 -22.87 20.82 -0.91
C GLY A 289 -21.52 21.42 -0.56
N LEU A 290 -20.42 20.86 -1.08
CA LEU A 290 -19.08 21.43 -0.97
C LEU A 290 -19.04 22.82 -1.65
N ARG A 291 -18.16 23.70 -1.15
CA ARG A 291 -18.11 25.11 -1.56
C ARG A 291 -16.76 25.54 -2.12
N TRP A 292 -15.71 24.81 -1.74
CA TRP A 292 -14.38 25.11 -2.23
C TRP A 292 -13.53 23.84 -2.36
N PHE A 293 -12.51 23.92 -3.20
CA PHE A 293 -11.45 22.93 -3.29
C PHE A 293 -10.09 23.60 -3.50
N ALA A 294 -9.01 22.87 -3.26
CA ALA A 294 -7.66 23.35 -3.53
C ALA A 294 -6.89 22.41 -4.47
N THR A 295 -5.94 22.98 -5.22
CA THR A 295 -5.03 22.24 -6.11
C THR A 295 -3.70 23.01 -6.22
N ASP A 296 -2.86 22.68 -7.20
CA ASP A 296 -1.48 23.15 -7.32
C ASP A 296 -1.31 24.35 -8.27
N GLU A 297 -0.29 25.19 -8.03
CA GLU A 297 0.00 26.37 -8.84
C GLU A 297 0.29 26.06 -10.32
N GLY A 298 0.78 24.86 -10.64
CA GLY A 298 0.98 24.41 -12.02
C GLY A 298 -0.34 24.23 -12.76
N ILE A 299 -1.41 23.81 -12.06
CA ILE A 299 -2.76 23.77 -12.61
C ILE A 299 -3.25 25.19 -12.92
N LEU A 300 -3.03 26.15 -12.00
CA LEU A 300 -3.38 27.55 -12.26
C LEU A 300 -2.63 28.12 -13.47
N ALA A 301 -1.32 27.91 -13.53
CA ALA A 301 -0.47 28.41 -14.62
C ALA A 301 -0.95 27.91 -15.99
N ARG A 302 -1.23 26.61 -16.11
CA ARG A 302 -1.76 26.01 -17.34
C ARG A 302 -3.19 26.47 -17.65
N SER A 303 -4.04 26.59 -16.63
CA SER A 303 -5.41 27.10 -16.77
C SER A 303 -5.42 28.52 -17.32
N LEU A 304 -4.57 29.41 -16.80
CA LEU A 304 -4.42 30.78 -17.32
C LEU A 304 -3.89 30.78 -18.75
N GLY A 305 -2.90 29.94 -19.05
CA GLY A 305 -2.37 29.77 -20.40
C GLY A 305 -3.42 29.33 -21.42
N MET A 306 -4.30 28.38 -21.06
CA MET A 306 -5.42 27.94 -21.91
C MET A 306 -6.38 29.08 -22.25
N CYS A 307 -6.53 30.06 -21.35
CA CYS A 307 -7.36 31.24 -21.58
C CYS A 307 -6.57 32.44 -22.15
N GLY A 308 -5.34 32.24 -22.64
CA GLY A 308 -4.49 33.28 -23.22
C GLY A 308 -3.98 34.32 -22.21
N ARG A 309 -4.00 34.03 -20.91
CA ARG A 309 -3.51 34.91 -19.85
C ARG A 309 -2.07 34.53 -19.47
N PRO A 310 -1.12 35.49 -19.41
CA PRO A 310 0.26 35.18 -19.03
C PRO A 310 0.36 34.75 -17.56
N TRP A 311 1.29 33.83 -17.28
CA TRP A 311 1.62 33.41 -15.92
C TRP A 311 2.53 34.44 -15.24
N HIS A 312 1.99 35.12 -14.23
CA HIS A 312 2.73 35.99 -13.32
C HIS A 312 2.47 35.53 -11.89
N ARG A 313 3.35 34.66 -11.37
CA ARG A 313 3.15 33.94 -10.10
C ARG A 313 2.66 34.85 -8.97
N GLN A 314 3.37 35.94 -8.67
CA GLN A 314 3.05 36.84 -7.56
C GLN A 314 1.70 37.55 -7.73
N ALA A 315 1.30 37.88 -8.96
CA ALA A 315 0.02 38.53 -9.22
C ALA A 315 -1.15 37.53 -9.31
N ALA A 316 -0.88 36.26 -9.63
CA ALA A 316 -1.90 35.25 -9.86
C ALA A 316 -2.15 34.36 -8.65
N LEU A 317 -1.11 33.85 -7.99
CA LEU A 317 -1.21 32.72 -7.08
C LEU A 317 -1.93 33.03 -5.76
N TYR A 318 -1.65 34.18 -5.15
CA TYR A 318 -1.98 34.45 -3.75
C TYR A 318 -3.38 35.05 -3.53
N GLN A 319 -4.38 34.52 -4.25
CA GLN A 319 -5.78 34.93 -4.16
C GLN A 319 -6.71 33.78 -4.54
N PRO A 320 -7.95 33.74 -4.00
CA PRO A 320 -8.95 32.77 -4.41
C PRO A 320 -9.57 33.11 -5.76
N TYR A 321 -9.92 32.07 -6.52
CA TYR A 321 -10.62 32.18 -7.81
C TYR A 321 -12.01 31.58 -7.73
N ARG A 322 -12.93 32.14 -8.52
CA ARG A 322 -14.25 31.56 -8.77
C ARG A 322 -14.20 30.70 -10.03
N ILE A 323 -14.79 29.52 -9.99
CA ILE A 323 -14.80 28.57 -11.10
C ILE A 323 -16.17 27.89 -11.26
N GLY A 324 -16.48 27.46 -12.48
CA GLY A 324 -17.79 26.89 -12.84
C GLY A 324 -18.82 27.96 -13.21
N GLU A 325 -20.06 27.50 -13.45
CA GLU A 325 -21.19 28.36 -13.82
C GLU A 325 -21.57 29.31 -12.66
N PRO A 326 -22.00 30.55 -12.93
CA PRO A 326 -22.28 31.55 -11.88
C PRO A 326 -23.24 31.07 -10.78
N GLU A 327 -24.25 30.27 -11.13
CA GLU A 327 -25.26 29.74 -10.19
C GLU A 327 -24.74 28.55 -9.37
N HIS A 328 -23.70 27.86 -9.85
CA HIS A 328 -23.11 26.67 -9.24
C HIS A 328 -21.62 26.86 -8.93
N ALA A 329 -21.19 28.10 -8.77
CA ALA A 329 -19.79 28.44 -8.71
C ALA A 329 -19.11 27.88 -7.44
N LEU A 330 -17.90 27.38 -7.61
CA LEU A 330 -17.02 26.94 -6.54
C LEU A 330 -15.89 27.94 -6.36
N THR A 331 -15.31 27.96 -5.16
CA THR A 331 -14.04 28.66 -4.93
C THR A 331 -12.88 27.69 -5.08
N VAL A 332 -11.82 28.09 -5.78
CA VAL A 332 -10.59 27.33 -5.89
C VAL A 332 -9.40 28.13 -5.36
N LEU A 333 -8.56 27.46 -4.57
CA LEU A 333 -7.29 27.95 -4.04
C LEU A 333 -6.14 27.14 -4.63
N PHE A 334 -4.97 27.77 -4.74
CA PHE A 334 -3.81 27.16 -5.37
C PHE A 334 -2.61 27.17 -4.41
N ARG A 335 -2.01 26.00 -4.23
CA ARG A 335 -0.85 25.73 -3.37
C ARG A 335 0.35 26.57 -3.77
N ASP A 336 1.00 27.21 -2.79
CA ASP A 336 2.39 27.63 -2.93
C ASP A 336 3.28 26.38 -2.86
N ARG A 337 3.79 25.92 -4.00
CA ARG A 337 4.54 24.66 -4.07
C ARG A 337 5.87 24.77 -3.34
N GLU A 338 6.59 25.88 -3.48
CA GLU A 338 7.94 26.03 -2.94
C GLU A 338 7.99 25.93 -1.41
N ILE A 339 7.12 26.65 -0.69
CA ILE A 339 7.07 26.59 0.77
C ILE A 339 6.54 25.22 1.20
N SER A 340 5.50 24.71 0.54
CA SER A 340 4.90 23.42 0.89
C SER A 340 5.90 22.27 0.75
N ASP A 341 6.65 22.20 -0.35
CA ASP A 341 7.66 21.16 -0.58
C ASP A 341 8.85 21.30 0.39
N ALA A 342 9.18 22.51 0.83
CA ALA A 342 10.28 22.72 1.77
C ALA A 342 10.04 22.03 3.12
N PHE A 343 8.79 22.03 3.62
CA PHE A 343 8.41 21.30 4.83
C PHE A 343 8.62 19.79 4.70
N GLY A 344 8.28 19.21 3.55
CA GLY A 344 8.45 17.77 3.30
C GLY A 344 9.90 17.36 3.06
N PHE A 345 10.62 18.10 2.22
CA PHE A 345 11.84 17.57 1.58
C PHE A 345 13.13 18.30 1.95
N VAL A 346 13.03 19.49 2.56
CA VAL A 346 14.18 20.38 2.79
C VAL A 346 14.46 20.59 4.27
N TYR A 347 13.47 21.03 5.05
CA TYR A 347 13.71 21.58 6.41
C TYR A 347 14.17 20.55 7.44
N HIS A 348 13.90 19.26 7.24
CA HIS A 348 14.45 18.19 8.09
C HIS A 348 15.99 18.06 8.01
N LYS A 349 16.62 18.68 7.00
CA LYS A 349 18.09 18.70 6.81
C LYS A 349 18.76 19.92 7.45
N THR A 350 17.99 20.82 8.07
CA THR A 350 18.47 22.08 8.65
C THR A 350 18.10 22.17 10.14
N THR A 351 18.56 23.21 10.84
CA THR A 351 18.10 23.45 12.22
C THR A 351 16.67 24.01 12.22
N PRO A 352 15.87 23.75 13.29
CA PRO A 352 14.52 24.29 13.43
C PRO A 352 14.43 25.81 13.26
N GLU A 353 15.39 26.56 13.79
CA GLU A 353 15.44 28.03 13.73
C GLU A 353 15.66 28.52 12.30
N SER A 354 16.57 27.88 11.56
CA SER A 354 16.84 28.20 10.16
C SER A 354 15.62 27.91 9.29
N ALA A 355 14.94 26.78 9.54
CA ALA A 355 13.71 26.43 8.83
C ALA A 355 12.58 27.44 9.09
N ALA A 356 12.33 27.82 10.34
CA ALA A 356 11.31 28.81 10.68
C ALA A 356 11.62 30.19 10.07
N GLU A 357 12.87 30.67 10.19
CA GLU A 357 13.30 31.94 9.59
C GLU A 357 13.20 31.91 8.05
N ASP A 358 13.47 30.76 7.41
CA ASP A 358 13.31 30.61 5.96
C ASP A 358 11.86 30.77 5.52
N VAL A 359 10.90 30.19 6.26
CA VAL A 359 9.46 30.37 6.02
C VAL A 359 9.10 31.85 6.14
N LEU A 360 9.47 32.51 7.24
CA LEU A 360 9.16 33.94 7.45
C LEU A 360 9.81 34.83 6.39
N ARG A 361 11.05 34.53 5.98
CA ARG A 361 11.74 35.21 4.88
C ARG A 361 10.99 35.06 3.55
N ARG A 362 10.53 33.85 3.20
CA ARG A 362 9.74 33.61 1.99
C ARG A 362 8.40 34.34 2.04
N LEU A 363 7.69 34.29 3.16
CA LEU A 363 6.46 35.05 3.38
C LEU A 363 6.68 36.56 3.22
N ARG A 364 7.76 37.13 3.77
CA ARG A 364 8.12 38.54 3.56
C ARG A 364 8.32 38.88 2.08
N GLY A 365 9.01 38.02 1.32
CA GLY A 365 9.17 38.17 -0.12
C GLY A 365 7.83 38.17 -0.86
N ILE A 366 6.96 37.20 -0.55
CA ILE A 366 5.60 37.13 -1.11
C ILE A 366 4.82 38.40 -0.82
N VAL A 367 4.81 38.84 0.44
CA VAL A 367 4.10 40.05 0.85
C VAL A 367 4.67 41.29 0.18
N HIS A 368 5.97 41.38 -0.08
CA HIS A 368 6.56 42.49 -0.80
C HIS A 368 6.14 42.53 -2.27
N ASP A 369 6.28 41.40 -2.97
CA ASP A 369 6.18 41.31 -4.43
C ASP A 369 4.72 41.18 -4.94
N THR A 370 3.80 40.72 -4.09
CA THR A 370 2.39 40.52 -4.45
C THR A 370 1.67 41.86 -4.58
N PRO A 371 1.05 42.22 -5.72
CA PRO A 371 0.42 43.53 -5.89
C PRO A 371 -0.85 43.75 -5.05
N GLN A 372 -1.52 42.68 -4.62
CA GLN A 372 -2.76 42.72 -3.84
C GLN A 372 -2.53 43.27 -2.42
N GLU A 373 -3.52 44.00 -1.89
CA GLU A 373 -3.56 44.40 -0.47
C GLU A 373 -4.01 43.26 0.44
N LYS A 374 -4.92 42.40 -0.05
CA LYS A 374 -5.40 41.20 0.64
C LYS A 374 -4.79 39.98 -0.02
N ILE A 375 -4.04 39.18 0.74
CA ILE A 375 -3.22 38.08 0.25
C ILE A 375 -3.67 36.79 0.96
N VAL A 376 -3.87 35.72 0.20
CA VAL A 376 -4.09 34.37 0.73
C VAL A 376 -2.92 33.51 0.28
N ILE A 377 -2.23 32.86 1.20
CA ILE A 377 -1.06 32.01 0.93
C ILE A 377 -1.39 30.57 1.35
N PRO A 378 -1.87 29.72 0.44
CA PRO A 378 -2.13 28.31 0.72
C PRO A 378 -0.83 27.51 0.80
N ILE A 379 -0.53 26.95 1.96
CA ILE A 379 0.56 25.99 2.19
C ILE A 379 -0.08 24.63 2.40
N ILE A 380 0.06 23.72 1.44
CA ILE A 380 -0.70 22.47 1.38
C ILE A 380 0.25 21.30 1.20
N LEU A 381 0.16 20.28 2.05
CA LEU A 381 1.04 19.11 1.99
C LEU A 381 0.48 17.95 2.81
N ASP A 382 1.07 16.78 2.60
CA ASP A 382 0.83 15.61 3.44
C ASP A 382 1.18 15.90 4.89
N GLY A 383 0.29 15.46 5.77
CA GLY A 383 0.35 15.73 7.18
C GLY A 383 1.03 14.63 7.98
N GLU A 384 1.34 13.45 7.43
CA GLU A 384 2.11 12.43 8.14
C GLU A 384 3.55 12.22 7.62
N ASN A 385 3.75 12.34 6.32
CA ASN A 385 5.02 11.99 5.66
C ASN A 385 6.27 12.71 6.19
N PRO A 386 6.26 14.03 6.49
CA PRO A 386 7.51 14.73 6.82
C PRO A 386 8.14 14.30 8.15
N TRP A 387 7.32 13.98 9.15
CA TRP A 387 7.72 14.02 10.56
C TRP A 387 8.64 12.89 11.00
N GLU A 388 8.75 11.82 10.24
CA GLU A 388 9.75 10.78 10.48
C GLU A 388 11.16 11.26 10.19
N HIS A 389 11.34 12.23 9.31
CA HIS A 389 12.66 12.73 8.94
C HIS A 389 13.20 13.79 9.91
N TYR A 390 12.34 14.38 10.75
CA TYR A 390 12.73 15.33 11.79
C TYR A 390 13.13 14.59 13.07
N HIS A 391 14.26 14.97 13.67
CA HIS A 391 14.80 14.30 14.85
C HIS A 391 13.85 14.35 16.07
N ASP A 392 13.06 15.40 16.21
CA ASP A 392 12.07 15.59 17.28
C ASP A 392 10.61 15.47 16.78
N GLY A 393 10.40 14.93 15.58
CA GLY A 393 9.06 14.88 14.97
C GLY A 393 8.53 16.23 14.48
N GLY A 394 9.36 17.28 14.42
CA GLY A 394 8.97 18.60 13.95
C GLY A 394 8.49 19.55 15.06
N GLU A 395 8.56 19.13 16.34
CA GLU A 395 8.07 19.92 17.48
C GLU A 395 8.70 21.33 17.53
N GLN A 396 10.03 21.42 17.52
CA GLN A 396 10.72 22.72 17.63
C GLN A 396 10.43 23.62 16.44
N PHE A 397 10.48 23.08 15.22
CA PHE A 397 10.26 23.86 14.00
C PHE A 397 8.85 24.45 13.96
N LEU A 398 7.82 23.62 14.18
CA LEU A 398 6.43 24.09 14.16
C LEU A 398 6.14 25.02 15.35
N SER A 399 6.72 24.77 16.53
CA SER A 399 6.58 25.67 17.69
C SER A 399 7.12 27.06 17.39
N LEU A 400 8.34 27.17 16.84
CA LEU A 400 8.94 28.45 16.47
C LEU A 400 8.11 29.18 15.41
N LEU A 401 7.59 28.44 14.43
CA LEU A 401 6.75 29.02 13.39
C LEU A 401 5.41 29.54 13.95
N TYR A 402 4.75 28.77 14.83
CA TYR A 402 3.48 29.17 15.44
C TYR A 402 3.65 30.30 16.47
N GLU A 403 4.77 30.31 17.19
CA GLU A 403 5.17 31.41 18.06
C GLU A 403 5.38 32.69 17.23
N ALA A 404 6.09 32.62 16.10
CA ALA A 404 6.29 33.76 15.22
C ALA A 404 4.98 34.35 14.68
N PHE A 405 3.99 33.51 14.35
CA PHE A 405 2.65 34.00 13.98
C PHE A 405 1.91 34.63 15.15
N THR A 406 2.00 34.04 16.34
CA THR A 406 1.36 34.55 17.56
C THR A 406 1.95 35.90 17.98
N ASN A 407 3.27 36.07 17.83
CA ASN A 407 4.00 37.29 18.16
C ASN A 407 3.98 38.34 17.04
N HIS A 408 3.30 38.06 15.92
CA HIS A 408 3.21 38.92 14.74
C HIS A 408 4.59 39.34 14.17
N GLU A 409 5.56 38.42 14.17
CA GLU A 409 6.94 38.73 13.79
C GLU A 409 7.12 39.16 12.33
N LEU A 410 6.15 38.83 11.46
CA LEU A 410 6.12 39.31 10.08
C LEU A 410 5.84 40.83 9.95
N ASP A 411 5.29 41.47 10.98
CA ASP A 411 4.93 42.90 10.97
C ASP A 411 6.01 43.81 11.59
N HIS A 412 7.21 43.82 11.02
CA HIS A 412 8.31 44.63 11.58
C HIS A 412 8.07 46.15 11.58
N ASN A 413 7.22 46.65 10.67
CA ASN A 413 7.05 48.10 10.44
C ASN A 413 5.61 48.60 10.65
N GLY A 414 4.69 47.79 11.16
CA GLY A 414 3.28 48.16 11.34
C GLY A 414 2.51 48.29 10.02
N GLN A 415 2.96 47.62 8.96
CA GLN A 415 2.43 47.74 7.60
C GLN A 415 1.72 46.48 7.10
N VAL A 416 1.86 45.35 7.82
CA VAL A 416 1.37 44.05 7.41
C VAL A 416 0.64 43.38 8.57
N LEU A 417 -0.64 43.09 8.40
CA LEU A 417 -1.38 42.23 9.32
C LEU A 417 -1.31 40.79 8.82
N VAL A 418 -0.67 39.89 9.57
CA VAL A 418 -0.60 38.46 9.24
C VAL A 418 -1.45 37.65 10.22
N GLN A 419 -2.23 36.71 9.67
CA GLN A 419 -3.02 35.77 10.44
C GLN A 419 -2.90 34.36 9.85
N ALA A 420 -2.58 33.38 10.70
CA ALA A 420 -2.72 31.97 10.34
C ALA A 420 -4.21 31.61 10.40
N SER A 421 -4.80 31.27 9.24
CA SER A 421 -6.24 31.15 9.06
C SER A 421 -6.62 29.77 8.54
N THR A 422 -7.86 29.33 8.82
CA THR A 422 -8.46 28.25 8.04
C THR A 422 -8.68 28.69 6.59
N MET A 423 -8.83 27.75 5.65
CA MET A 423 -9.12 28.08 4.26
C MET A 423 -10.44 28.85 4.15
N SER A 424 -11.49 28.38 4.85
CA SER A 424 -12.81 29.04 4.89
C SER A 424 -12.78 30.46 5.47
N ASP A 425 -12.03 30.70 6.55
CA ASP A 425 -11.90 32.05 7.12
C ASP A 425 -11.18 32.99 6.15
N ALA A 426 -10.12 32.52 5.50
CA ALA A 426 -9.37 33.30 4.52
C ALA A 426 -10.24 33.68 3.31
N MET A 427 -11.07 32.76 2.80
CA MET A 427 -12.00 33.06 1.70
C MET A 427 -13.15 33.99 2.13
N THR A 428 -13.54 33.93 3.40
CA THR A 428 -14.52 34.87 3.95
C THR A 428 -13.94 36.30 3.98
N ALA A 429 -12.69 36.45 4.42
CA ALA A 429 -11.98 37.72 4.48
C ALA A 429 -11.55 38.27 3.10
N VAL A 430 -11.22 37.37 2.17
CA VAL A 430 -10.76 37.65 0.81
C VAL A 430 -11.69 36.97 -0.19
N GLN A 431 -12.73 37.68 -0.62
CA GLN A 431 -13.74 37.13 -1.52
C GLN A 431 -13.16 36.83 -2.93
N PRO A 432 -13.54 35.72 -3.58
CA PRO A 432 -13.09 35.36 -4.92
C PRO A 432 -13.71 36.27 -5.98
N THR A 433 -12.99 37.33 -6.34
CA THR A 433 -13.42 38.31 -7.36
C THR A 433 -12.98 37.93 -8.77
N GLN A 434 -11.96 37.08 -8.91
CA GLN A 434 -11.41 36.67 -10.19
C GLN A 434 -12.12 35.40 -10.69
N GLN A 435 -12.68 35.45 -11.88
CA GLN A 435 -13.19 34.25 -12.56
C GLN A 435 -12.04 33.53 -13.28
N LEU A 436 -11.97 32.22 -13.07
CA LEU A 436 -11.13 31.29 -13.82
C LEU A 436 -12.01 30.55 -14.85
N PRO A 437 -11.99 30.92 -16.14
CA PRO A 437 -12.93 30.39 -17.13
C PRO A 437 -12.53 29.02 -17.69
N CYS A 438 -11.26 28.62 -17.56
CA CYS A 438 -10.76 27.33 -18.01
C CYS A 438 -10.09 26.62 -16.82
N LEU A 439 -10.29 25.31 -16.68
CA LEU A 439 -9.58 24.48 -15.71
C LEU A 439 -8.72 23.45 -16.46
N HIS A 440 -7.41 23.50 -16.26
CA HIS A 440 -6.51 22.46 -16.73
C HIS A 440 -6.78 21.14 -16.01
N SER A 441 -6.72 20.03 -16.75
CA SER A 441 -6.88 18.69 -16.17
C SER A 441 -5.53 18.13 -15.75
N GLY A 442 -5.33 17.87 -14.46
CA GLY A 442 -4.08 17.33 -13.93
C GLY A 442 -4.07 17.22 -12.40
N SER A 443 -2.96 16.75 -11.85
CA SER A 443 -2.72 16.64 -10.40
C SER A 443 -1.72 17.68 -9.89
N TRP A 444 -1.48 17.68 -8.58
CA TRP A 444 -0.40 18.48 -8.00
C TRP A 444 1.01 18.05 -8.40
N ILE A 445 1.16 16.85 -8.97
CA ILE A 445 2.42 16.33 -9.49
C ILE A 445 2.46 16.54 -11.00
N ASN A 446 3.49 17.24 -11.48
CA ASN A 446 3.72 17.53 -12.91
C ASN A 446 2.59 18.28 -13.65
N SER A 447 1.46 18.55 -12.99
CA SER A 447 0.21 19.01 -13.61
C SER A 447 -0.33 18.03 -14.66
N ASP A 448 -0.13 16.73 -14.44
CA ASP A 448 -0.70 15.64 -15.24
C ASP A 448 -1.12 14.45 -14.35
N TYR A 449 -1.50 13.32 -14.95
CA TYR A 449 -1.89 12.10 -14.23
C TYR A 449 -0.91 10.94 -14.44
N LYS A 450 0.31 11.19 -14.95
CA LYS A 450 1.24 10.13 -15.38
C LYS A 450 1.46 9.07 -14.29
N ILE A 451 1.50 9.49 -13.03
CA ILE A 451 1.75 8.61 -11.88
C ILE A 451 0.70 7.50 -11.73
N TRP A 452 -0.53 7.68 -12.24
CA TRP A 452 -1.63 6.74 -12.01
C TRP A 452 -2.20 6.12 -13.30
N ILE A 453 -1.67 6.48 -14.46
CA ILE A 453 -2.10 5.95 -15.76
C ILE A 453 -1.02 6.16 -16.83
N GLY A 454 -0.84 5.15 -17.67
CA GLY A 454 0.06 5.22 -18.83
C GLY A 454 1.17 4.18 -18.82
N HIS A 455 1.60 3.72 -17.64
CA HIS A 455 2.50 2.58 -17.57
C HIS A 455 1.73 1.28 -17.80
N TYR A 456 2.42 0.21 -18.24
CA TYR A 456 1.75 -1.06 -18.56
C TYR A 456 1.11 -1.71 -17.32
N GLU A 457 1.73 -1.54 -16.14
CA GLU A 457 1.20 -1.99 -14.85
C GLU A 457 -0.08 -1.21 -14.49
N ASP A 458 -0.07 0.12 -14.56
CA ASP A 458 -1.25 0.96 -14.30
C ASP A 458 -2.40 0.57 -15.21
N ASN A 459 -2.13 0.47 -16.52
CA ASN A 459 -3.14 0.16 -17.52
C ASN A 459 -3.73 -1.23 -17.29
N ARG A 460 -2.90 -2.20 -16.88
CA ARG A 460 -3.37 -3.53 -16.50
C ARG A 460 -4.26 -3.49 -15.25
N GLY A 461 -3.94 -2.66 -14.26
CA GLY A 461 -4.78 -2.40 -13.10
C GLY A 461 -6.15 -1.85 -13.51
N TRP A 462 -6.17 -0.81 -14.35
CA TRP A 462 -7.40 -0.20 -14.86
C TRP A 462 -8.26 -1.19 -15.67
N ASP A 463 -7.65 -2.04 -16.50
CA ASP A 463 -8.38 -3.08 -17.24
C ASP A 463 -9.07 -4.09 -16.32
N LEU A 464 -8.37 -4.53 -15.26
CA LEU A 464 -8.92 -5.48 -14.27
C LEU A 464 -10.05 -4.85 -13.45
N LEU A 465 -9.88 -3.58 -13.05
CA LEU A 465 -10.89 -2.79 -12.36
C LEU A 465 -12.13 -2.59 -13.24
N GLY A 466 -11.96 -2.16 -14.50
CA GLY A 466 -13.04 -1.97 -15.45
C GLY A 466 -13.81 -3.24 -15.78
N HIS A 467 -13.11 -4.37 -15.92
CA HIS A 467 -13.75 -5.67 -16.11
C HIS A 467 -14.60 -6.05 -14.90
N THR A 468 -14.05 -5.93 -13.69
CA THR A 468 -14.75 -6.26 -12.44
C THR A 468 -15.99 -5.36 -12.25
N ARG A 469 -15.85 -4.05 -12.49
CA ARG A 469 -16.95 -3.09 -12.43
C ARG A 469 -18.08 -3.44 -13.40
N THR A 470 -17.74 -3.75 -14.66
CA THR A 470 -18.73 -4.11 -15.69
C THR A 470 -19.59 -5.27 -15.23
N GLN A 471 -18.99 -6.28 -14.59
CA GLN A 471 -19.72 -7.43 -14.06
C GLN A 471 -20.60 -7.05 -12.87
N LEU A 472 -20.08 -6.22 -11.95
CA LEU A 472 -20.86 -5.74 -10.81
C LEU A 472 -22.10 -4.97 -11.25
N VAL A 473 -21.95 -4.01 -12.18
CA VAL A 473 -23.08 -3.22 -12.71
C VAL A 473 -24.19 -4.11 -13.30
N ASN A 474 -23.82 -5.18 -14.01
CA ASN A 474 -24.78 -6.06 -14.66
C ASN A 474 -25.67 -6.85 -13.68
N ILE A 475 -25.18 -7.11 -12.46
CA ILE A 475 -25.88 -7.96 -11.50
C ILE A 475 -26.24 -7.28 -10.18
N ALA A 476 -25.72 -6.08 -9.89
CA ALA A 476 -25.88 -5.43 -8.59
C ALA A 476 -27.35 -5.31 -8.16
N GLN A 477 -28.27 -5.09 -9.10
CA GLN A 477 -29.71 -4.99 -8.83
C GLN A 477 -30.39 -6.31 -8.44
N SER A 478 -29.78 -7.46 -8.76
CA SER A 478 -30.30 -8.78 -8.41
C SER A 478 -29.66 -9.38 -7.15
N LEU A 479 -28.60 -8.75 -6.63
CA LEU A 479 -27.95 -9.18 -5.39
C LEU A 479 -28.77 -8.75 -4.15
N PRO A 480 -28.69 -9.51 -3.05
CA PRO A 480 -29.14 -9.04 -1.74
C PRO A 480 -28.53 -7.66 -1.39
N PRO A 481 -29.28 -6.73 -0.79
CA PRO A 481 -28.81 -5.35 -0.57
C PRO A 481 -27.50 -5.25 0.21
N ASP A 482 -27.30 -6.10 1.22
CA ASP A 482 -26.09 -6.19 2.02
C ASP A 482 -24.87 -6.63 1.19
N ARG A 483 -25.05 -7.64 0.33
CA ARG A 483 -24.00 -8.09 -0.59
C ARG A 483 -23.69 -7.08 -1.69
N ALA A 484 -24.72 -6.44 -2.23
CA ALA A 484 -24.54 -5.37 -3.21
C ALA A 484 -23.73 -4.22 -2.61
N GLN A 485 -24.09 -3.78 -1.40
CA GLN A 485 -23.36 -2.73 -0.69
C GLN A 485 -21.90 -3.15 -0.44
N ALA A 486 -21.65 -4.35 0.06
CA ALA A 486 -20.29 -4.84 0.29
C ALA A 486 -19.47 -4.90 -1.02
N ALA A 487 -20.05 -5.41 -2.10
CA ALA A 487 -19.40 -5.45 -3.41
C ALA A 487 -19.03 -4.05 -3.94
N TRP A 488 -19.90 -3.05 -3.76
CA TRP A 488 -19.61 -1.67 -4.15
C TRP A 488 -18.52 -1.04 -3.28
N GLN A 489 -18.51 -1.30 -1.97
CA GLN A 489 -17.45 -0.79 -1.08
C GLN A 489 -16.08 -1.37 -1.45
N GLU A 490 -16.01 -2.67 -1.77
CA GLU A 490 -14.77 -3.30 -2.26
C GLU A 490 -14.32 -2.72 -3.61
N LEU A 491 -15.26 -2.45 -4.52
CA LEU A 491 -14.93 -1.79 -5.79
C LEU A 491 -14.36 -0.38 -5.55
N TYR A 492 -15.02 0.43 -4.71
CA TYR A 492 -14.57 1.79 -4.41
C TYR A 492 -13.21 1.80 -3.71
N ALA A 493 -12.93 0.82 -2.83
CA ALA A 493 -11.61 0.63 -2.24
C ALA A 493 -10.56 0.36 -3.33
N ALA A 494 -10.86 -0.49 -4.32
CA ALA A 494 -9.97 -0.76 -5.45
C ALA A 494 -9.77 0.43 -6.41
N GLU A 495 -10.64 1.44 -6.39
CA GLU A 495 -10.46 2.69 -7.16
C GLU A 495 -9.43 3.65 -6.52
N GLY A 496 -8.99 3.39 -5.30
CA GLY A 496 -8.03 4.23 -4.57
C GLY A 496 -6.73 4.47 -5.33
N SER A 497 -6.19 5.69 -5.26
CA SER A 497 -5.00 6.08 -6.01
C SER A 497 -3.73 5.36 -5.55
N ASP A 498 -3.69 4.91 -4.30
CA ASP A 498 -2.52 4.29 -3.67
C ASP A 498 -2.04 3.04 -4.41
N TRP A 499 -2.96 2.24 -4.95
CA TRP A 499 -2.60 1.03 -5.70
C TRP A 499 -1.77 1.38 -6.93
N PHE A 500 -2.21 2.41 -7.66
CA PHE A 500 -1.59 2.88 -8.89
C PHE A 500 -0.32 3.68 -8.63
N TRP A 501 -0.20 4.34 -7.48
CA TRP A 501 1.04 5.01 -7.06
C TRP A 501 2.25 4.07 -7.05
N TRP A 502 2.05 2.80 -6.68
CA TRP A 502 3.13 1.81 -6.60
C TRP A 502 3.34 1.03 -7.90
N TYR A 503 2.44 1.15 -8.87
CA TYR A 503 2.64 0.58 -10.20
C TYR A 503 3.62 1.43 -11.01
N GLY A 504 4.35 0.78 -11.92
CA GLY A 504 5.37 1.44 -12.72
C GLY A 504 6.74 1.55 -12.06
N ASP A 505 7.55 2.44 -12.62
CA ASP A 505 8.97 2.63 -12.30
C ASP A 505 9.26 3.97 -11.61
N ASP A 506 8.21 4.76 -11.32
CA ASP A 506 8.34 6.06 -10.68
C ASP A 506 8.71 5.95 -9.18
N PHE A 507 8.22 4.92 -8.48
CA PHE A 507 8.45 4.71 -7.04
C PHE A 507 8.73 3.24 -6.69
N ASP A 508 9.46 3.04 -5.58
CA ASP A 508 9.82 1.70 -5.09
C ASP A 508 9.65 1.58 -3.57
N THR A 509 9.26 0.39 -3.13
CA THR A 509 9.08 0.04 -1.72
C THR A 509 9.06 -1.48 -1.54
N ASP A 510 9.58 -1.94 -0.40
CA ASP A 510 9.53 -3.36 -0.01
C ASP A 510 8.09 -3.91 0.08
N PHE A 511 7.10 -3.02 0.21
CA PHE A 511 5.68 -3.36 0.32
C PHE A 511 4.94 -3.37 -1.03
N LYS A 512 5.61 -3.11 -2.16
CA LYS A 512 4.97 -3.07 -3.49
C LYS A 512 4.20 -4.36 -3.83
N PRO A 513 4.72 -5.57 -3.51
CA PRO A 513 3.94 -6.80 -3.70
C PRO A 513 2.67 -6.88 -2.85
N GLU A 514 2.69 -6.28 -1.65
CA GLU A 514 1.54 -6.27 -0.74
C GLU A 514 0.46 -5.29 -1.20
N PHE A 515 0.84 -4.11 -1.72
CA PHE A 515 -0.10 -3.19 -2.37
C PHE A 515 -0.81 -3.84 -3.56
N ASP A 516 -0.05 -4.50 -4.44
CA ASP A 516 -0.63 -5.24 -5.58
C ASP A 516 -1.57 -6.35 -5.11
N ARG A 517 -1.19 -7.08 -4.06
CA ARG A 517 -2.01 -8.13 -3.48
C ARG A 517 -3.33 -7.57 -2.92
N LEU A 518 -3.28 -6.46 -2.18
CA LEU A 518 -4.47 -5.82 -1.61
C LEU A 518 -5.43 -5.34 -2.71
N PHE A 519 -4.91 -4.63 -3.72
CA PHE A 519 -5.70 -4.22 -4.88
C PHE A 519 -6.45 -5.40 -5.52
N ARG A 520 -5.73 -6.49 -5.83
CA ARG A 520 -6.34 -7.69 -6.41
C ARG A 520 -7.30 -8.39 -5.44
N THR A 521 -7.06 -8.29 -4.14
CA THR A 521 -7.94 -8.86 -3.11
C THR A 521 -9.28 -8.12 -3.09
N HIS A 522 -9.29 -6.78 -3.10
CA HIS A 522 -10.52 -6.00 -3.22
C HIS A 522 -11.31 -6.40 -4.48
N LEU A 523 -10.66 -6.49 -5.63
CA LEU A 523 -11.33 -6.98 -6.85
C LEU A 523 -11.92 -8.38 -6.66
N ARG A 524 -11.16 -9.35 -6.11
CA ARG A 524 -11.66 -10.71 -5.82
C ARG A 524 -12.83 -10.71 -4.84
N ASN A 525 -12.84 -9.82 -3.86
CA ASN A 525 -13.94 -9.68 -2.90
C ASN A 525 -15.22 -9.21 -3.60
N VAL A 526 -15.13 -8.32 -4.60
CA VAL A 526 -16.29 -7.95 -5.45
C VAL A 526 -16.91 -9.20 -6.07
N TRP A 527 -16.11 -10.05 -6.74
CA TRP A 527 -16.57 -11.31 -7.34
C TRP A 527 -17.18 -12.27 -6.31
N THR A 528 -16.57 -12.34 -5.13
CA THR A 528 -17.05 -13.18 -4.03
C THR A 528 -18.42 -12.72 -3.52
N HIS A 529 -18.63 -11.40 -3.34
CA HIS A 529 -19.93 -10.84 -2.95
C HIS A 529 -21.00 -10.99 -4.03
N MET A 530 -20.58 -10.96 -5.31
CA MET A 530 -21.43 -11.30 -6.45
C MET A 530 -21.84 -12.79 -6.47
N GLY A 531 -21.15 -13.66 -5.74
CA GLY A 531 -21.37 -15.11 -5.75
C GLY A 531 -20.83 -15.79 -7.01
N ILE A 532 -19.88 -15.16 -7.70
CA ILE A 532 -19.27 -15.64 -8.94
C ILE A 532 -17.78 -15.93 -8.67
N PRO A 533 -17.21 -17.06 -9.13
CA PRO A 533 -15.78 -17.30 -9.00
C PRO A 533 -14.96 -16.16 -9.63
N PRO A 534 -13.96 -15.59 -8.93
CA PRO A 534 -13.10 -14.57 -9.50
C PRO A 534 -12.31 -15.12 -10.71
N PRO A 535 -12.08 -14.30 -11.77
CA PRO A 535 -11.29 -14.74 -12.91
C PRO A 535 -9.83 -15.01 -12.55
N ASP A 536 -9.23 -16.03 -13.17
CA ASP A 536 -7.83 -16.46 -12.92
C ASP A 536 -6.80 -15.33 -13.06
N GLN A 537 -7.11 -14.33 -13.89
CA GLN A 537 -6.26 -13.16 -14.08
C GLN A 537 -5.98 -12.38 -12.79
N LEU A 538 -6.88 -12.42 -11.80
CA LEU A 538 -6.68 -11.76 -10.49
C LEU A 538 -5.73 -12.52 -9.57
N ASN A 539 -5.34 -13.74 -9.94
CA ASN A 539 -4.32 -14.52 -9.22
C ASN A 539 -2.90 -14.22 -9.72
N VAL A 540 -2.76 -13.49 -10.83
CA VAL A 540 -1.47 -13.09 -11.39
C VAL A 540 -1.12 -11.68 -10.87
N PRO A 541 0.04 -11.49 -10.22
CA PRO A 541 0.50 -10.16 -9.81
C PRO A 541 0.62 -9.19 -10.99
N ILE A 542 0.27 -7.91 -10.78
CA ILE A 542 0.43 -6.87 -11.81
C ILE A 542 1.86 -6.35 -11.82
N CYS A 543 2.42 -6.13 -10.63
CA CYS A 543 3.82 -5.77 -10.45
C CYS A 543 4.70 -6.87 -11.03
N THR A 544 5.30 -6.62 -12.19
CA THR A 544 6.33 -7.51 -12.72
C THR A 544 7.60 -7.08 -12.03
N ARG A 545 8.12 -7.89 -11.10
CA ARG A 545 9.47 -7.64 -10.58
C ARG A 545 10.39 -7.46 -11.79
N ALA A 546 11.09 -6.32 -11.87
CA ALA A 546 12.31 -6.24 -12.65
C ALA A 546 13.11 -7.49 -12.26
N ILE A 547 13.45 -8.30 -13.27
CA ILE A 547 13.95 -9.67 -13.14
C ILE A 547 15.14 -9.69 -12.16
N ALA A 548 14.85 -9.80 -10.86
CA ALA A 548 15.72 -10.47 -9.91
C ALA A 548 15.68 -11.90 -10.41
N SER A 549 16.81 -12.32 -10.97
CA SER A 549 17.03 -13.52 -11.76
C SER A 549 16.03 -14.64 -11.50
N GLU A 550 15.56 -15.27 -12.58
CA GLU A 550 14.77 -16.52 -12.60
C GLU A 550 15.37 -17.66 -11.72
N SER A 551 16.56 -17.46 -11.15
CA SER A 551 17.29 -18.34 -10.24
C SER A 551 16.70 -18.50 -8.82
N ASP A 552 15.87 -17.58 -8.34
CA ASP A 552 15.60 -17.51 -6.88
C ASP A 552 14.42 -18.37 -6.38
N SER A 553 13.55 -18.85 -7.28
CA SER A 553 12.42 -19.72 -6.90
C SER A 553 12.50 -21.15 -7.44
N VAL A 554 13.24 -21.35 -8.55
CA VAL A 554 13.42 -22.65 -9.19
C VAL A 554 14.89 -22.83 -9.56
N GLN A 555 15.57 -23.73 -8.86
CA GLN A 555 16.92 -24.16 -9.22
C GLN A 555 16.80 -25.26 -10.29
N GLN A 556 17.54 -25.14 -11.38
CA GLN A 556 17.58 -26.15 -12.44
C GLN A 556 18.42 -27.36 -12.01
N PRO A 557 18.10 -28.58 -12.46
CA PRO A 557 18.93 -29.76 -12.24
C PRO A 557 20.29 -29.58 -12.91
N LEU A 558 21.34 -30.05 -12.24
CA LEU A 558 22.73 -29.94 -12.68
C LEU A 558 23.26 -31.26 -13.29
N VAL A 559 22.57 -32.37 -13.09
CA VAL A 559 22.96 -33.72 -13.54
C VAL A 559 21.74 -34.54 -13.92
N LEU A 560 21.94 -35.61 -14.70
CA LEU A 560 20.88 -36.61 -14.87
C LEU A 560 20.73 -37.42 -13.57
N LEU A 561 19.50 -37.55 -13.10
CA LEU A 561 19.17 -38.30 -11.90
C LEU A 561 18.90 -39.77 -12.25
N ASN A 562 19.18 -40.67 -11.30
CA ASN A 562 18.79 -42.07 -11.38
C ASN A 562 18.17 -42.54 -10.04
N PRO A 563 17.04 -41.93 -9.60
CA PRO A 563 16.43 -42.28 -8.33
C PRO A 563 15.69 -43.61 -8.43
N THR A 564 15.68 -44.38 -7.34
CA THR A 564 14.77 -45.53 -7.19
C THR A 564 13.43 -45.00 -6.71
N ILE A 565 12.35 -45.14 -7.49
CA ILE A 565 11.01 -44.69 -7.08
C ILE A 565 10.41 -45.69 -6.09
N ASP A 566 10.78 -45.59 -4.82
CA ASP A 566 10.29 -46.45 -3.73
C ASP A 566 9.68 -45.66 -2.55
N GLY A 567 9.73 -44.33 -2.60
CA GLY A 567 9.17 -43.45 -1.58
C GLY A 567 10.08 -43.22 -0.38
N ILE A 568 11.35 -43.63 -0.46
CA ILE A 568 12.37 -43.47 0.58
C ILE A 568 13.64 -42.92 -0.08
N VAL A 569 14.29 -41.92 0.53
CA VAL A 569 15.65 -41.55 0.12
C VAL A 569 16.60 -42.60 0.69
N THR A 570 17.00 -43.59 -0.11
CA THR A 570 17.82 -44.71 0.34
C THR A 570 19.30 -44.37 0.34
N ASP A 571 19.72 -43.47 -0.55
CA ASP A 571 21.08 -42.92 -0.62
C ASP A 571 21.06 -41.41 -0.84
N PHE A 572 21.96 -40.70 -0.14
CA PHE A 572 22.16 -39.25 -0.25
C PHE A 572 22.42 -38.81 -1.70
N PHE A 573 22.97 -39.68 -2.54
CA PHE A 573 23.28 -39.38 -3.94
C PHE A 573 22.09 -39.47 -4.91
N GLU A 574 20.96 -40.09 -4.55
CA GLU A 574 19.84 -40.36 -5.48
C GLU A 574 19.24 -39.07 -6.09
N TRP A 575 19.17 -38.01 -5.30
CA TRP A 575 18.62 -36.71 -5.68
C TRP A 575 19.67 -35.58 -5.70
N ARG A 576 20.96 -35.93 -5.61
CA ARG A 576 22.04 -34.95 -5.57
C ARG A 576 22.17 -34.26 -6.94
N GLY A 577 22.04 -32.95 -6.95
CA GLY A 577 22.04 -32.15 -8.19
C GLY A 577 20.68 -32.07 -8.88
N ALA A 578 19.60 -32.52 -8.21
CA ALA A 578 18.23 -32.27 -8.66
C ALA A 578 17.90 -30.77 -8.66
N GLY A 579 16.98 -30.38 -9.54
CA GLY A 579 16.35 -29.08 -9.48
C GLY A 579 15.44 -29.00 -8.27
N ASN A 580 15.16 -27.78 -7.80
CA ASN A 580 14.41 -27.53 -6.57
C ASN A 580 13.45 -26.37 -6.77
N ILE A 581 12.20 -26.53 -6.33
CA ILE A 581 11.21 -25.45 -6.23
C ILE A 581 11.15 -25.02 -4.77
N ASN A 582 11.40 -23.73 -4.52
CA ASN A 582 11.21 -23.17 -3.20
C ASN A 582 9.71 -23.17 -2.84
N THR A 583 9.35 -23.92 -1.79
CA THR A 583 7.98 -24.07 -1.31
C THR A 583 7.54 -22.95 -0.37
N GLN A 584 8.45 -22.04 0.00
CA GLN A 584 8.16 -20.89 0.84
C GLN A 584 8.02 -19.62 0.01
N PRO A 585 6.94 -18.83 0.19
CA PRO A 585 6.77 -17.57 -0.52
C PRO A 585 7.90 -16.59 -0.15
N PRO A 586 8.29 -15.66 -1.05
CA PRO A 586 9.04 -14.48 -0.64
C PRO A 586 8.24 -13.79 0.47
N LEU A 587 8.92 -13.42 1.56
CA LEU A 587 8.40 -12.86 2.83
C LEU A 587 7.60 -11.54 2.73
N GLY A 588 7.01 -11.23 1.56
CA GLY A 588 6.07 -10.12 1.34
C GLY A 588 4.67 -10.55 0.87
N ALA A 589 4.43 -11.82 0.56
CA ALA A 589 3.09 -12.33 0.24
C ALA A 589 2.56 -13.12 1.44
N MET A 590 2.05 -12.41 2.44
CA MET A 590 1.62 -13.01 3.70
C MET A 590 0.20 -13.61 3.61
N TRP A 591 0.02 -14.54 2.68
CA TRP A 591 -1.02 -15.54 2.83
C TRP A 591 -0.42 -16.74 3.54
N LYS A 592 -1.11 -17.22 4.58
CA LYS A 592 -0.91 -18.56 5.13
C LYS A 592 -1.15 -19.58 4.00
N ALA A 593 -0.16 -19.81 3.14
CA ALA A 593 -0.04 -21.10 2.52
C ALA A 593 0.45 -22.01 3.65
N ASP A 594 -0.47 -22.74 4.28
CA ASP A 594 -0.07 -23.84 5.16
C ASP A 594 0.92 -24.70 4.38
N GLY A 595 2.17 -24.76 4.83
CA GLY A 595 3.25 -25.40 4.07
C GLY A 595 2.95 -26.87 3.88
N LEU A 596 2.40 -27.27 2.72
CA LEU A 596 2.06 -28.68 2.48
C LEU A 596 3.31 -29.53 2.25
N PHE A 597 4.33 -28.92 1.65
CA PHE A 597 5.63 -29.54 1.37
C PHE A 597 6.78 -28.67 1.87
N THR A 598 7.77 -29.30 2.48
CA THR A 598 9.02 -28.66 2.93
C THR A 598 10.03 -28.51 1.79
N ALA A 599 9.95 -29.36 0.77
CA ALA A 599 10.73 -29.27 -0.46
C ALA A 599 10.01 -29.95 -1.62
N ILE A 600 10.22 -29.44 -2.84
CA ILE A 600 9.81 -30.11 -4.08
C ILE A 600 11.03 -30.17 -5.00
N GLN A 601 11.51 -31.39 -5.28
CA GLN A 601 12.64 -31.63 -6.16
C GLN A 601 12.19 -32.24 -7.48
N PHE A 602 12.91 -31.93 -8.54
CA PHE A 602 12.63 -32.48 -9.87
C PHE A 602 13.92 -32.67 -10.67
N GLY A 603 13.87 -33.51 -11.68
CA GLY A 603 14.98 -33.65 -12.62
C GLY A 603 14.72 -34.66 -13.71
N TRP A 604 15.78 -35.00 -14.41
CA TRP A 604 15.71 -35.76 -15.64
C TRP A 604 16.51 -37.05 -15.51
N THR A 605 15.94 -38.19 -15.90
CA THR A 605 16.70 -39.41 -16.17
C THR A 605 16.99 -39.50 -17.68
N SER A 606 17.57 -40.60 -18.16
CA SER A 606 17.78 -40.83 -19.61
C SER A 606 16.49 -40.93 -20.45
N GLY A 607 15.31 -40.89 -19.83
CA GLY A 607 14.04 -40.89 -20.57
C GLY A 607 12.78 -40.56 -19.77
N GLN A 608 12.91 -40.06 -18.53
CA GLN A 608 11.78 -39.74 -17.66
C GLN A 608 11.98 -38.38 -16.96
N LEU A 609 10.88 -37.68 -16.71
CA LEU A 609 10.81 -36.60 -15.73
C LEU A 609 10.54 -37.25 -14.38
N VAL A 610 11.39 -36.99 -13.40
CA VAL A 610 11.24 -37.49 -12.03
C VAL A 610 10.97 -36.33 -11.08
N MET A 611 10.08 -36.54 -10.12
CA MET A 611 9.70 -35.55 -9.12
C MET A 611 9.62 -36.17 -7.73
N ARG A 612 10.01 -35.39 -6.73
CA ARG A 612 9.98 -35.74 -5.31
C ARG A 612 9.32 -34.62 -4.51
N PHE A 613 8.47 -35.02 -3.57
CA PHE A 613 7.74 -34.14 -2.67
C PHE A 613 8.00 -34.58 -1.23
N ASP A 614 8.43 -33.63 -0.40
CA ASP A 614 8.71 -33.86 1.01
C ASP A 614 7.57 -33.25 1.83
N PRO A 615 6.64 -34.06 2.38
CA PRO A 615 5.50 -33.54 3.15
C PRO A 615 5.96 -32.82 4.42
N ASP A 616 5.27 -31.75 4.80
CA ASP A 616 5.43 -31.11 6.12
C ASP A 616 4.74 -31.96 7.21
N GLU A 617 5.30 -31.99 8.41
CA GLU A 617 4.70 -32.72 9.56
C GLU A 617 3.27 -32.27 9.83
N THR A 618 2.95 -30.99 9.58
CA THR A 618 1.60 -30.43 9.77
C THR A 618 0.60 -30.85 8.69
N SER A 619 1.06 -31.17 7.47
CA SER A 619 0.20 -31.55 6.35
C SER A 619 -0.26 -33.02 6.40
N THR A 620 0.47 -33.87 7.10
CA THR A 620 0.14 -35.30 7.29
C THR A 620 -1.18 -35.57 8.02
N THR A 621 -1.78 -34.55 8.65
CA THR A 621 -3.07 -34.64 9.36
C THR A 621 -4.28 -34.26 8.51
N ARG A 622 -4.08 -33.67 7.32
CA ARG A 622 -5.17 -33.26 6.42
C ARG A 622 -5.63 -34.44 5.56
N GLN A 623 -6.93 -34.55 5.35
CA GLN A 623 -7.54 -35.58 4.49
C GLN A 623 -8.24 -34.93 3.30
N GLY A 624 -8.28 -35.64 2.16
CA GLY A 624 -8.99 -35.15 0.97
C GLY A 624 -8.20 -34.15 0.13
N LEU A 625 -6.86 -34.27 0.11
CA LEU A 625 -5.98 -33.49 -0.74
C LEU A 625 -5.75 -34.17 -2.09
N ASP A 626 -6.02 -33.47 -3.18
CA ASP A 626 -5.74 -33.88 -4.56
C ASP A 626 -4.60 -33.03 -5.14
N VAL A 627 -3.65 -33.65 -5.82
CA VAL A 627 -2.54 -32.97 -6.49
C VAL A 627 -2.73 -33.03 -7.99
N ASP A 628 -2.70 -31.87 -8.64
CA ASP A 628 -2.71 -31.67 -10.08
C ASP A 628 -1.35 -31.09 -10.53
N ILE A 629 -0.57 -31.86 -11.26
CA ILE A 629 0.66 -31.38 -11.92
C ILE A 629 0.34 -31.06 -13.37
N ARG A 630 0.39 -29.79 -13.74
CA ARG A 630 0.20 -29.32 -15.11
C ARG A 630 1.57 -29.15 -15.78
N LEU A 631 1.72 -29.76 -16.95
CA LEU A 631 2.91 -29.69 -17.79
C LEU A 631 2.50 -29.15 -19.16
N GLN A 632 2.86 -27.90 -19.45
CA GLN A 632 2.60 -27.26 -20.73
C GLN A 632 3.85 -27.37 -21.60
N GLY A 633 3.80 -28.27 -22.59
CA GLY A 633 4.85 -28.42 -23.60
C GLY A 633 4.58 -27.57 -24.84
N PRO A 634 5.47 -27.64 -25.85
CA PRO A 634 5.38 -26.81 -27.05
C PRO A 634 4.12 -27.03 -27.89
N GLN A 635 3.56 -28.24 -27.85
CA GLN A 635 2.44 -28.65 -28.71
C GLN A 635 1.20 -29.10 -27.93
N CYS A 636 1.36 -29.50 -26.67
CA CYS A 636 0.31 -30.13 -25.87
C CYS A 636 0.46 -29.77 -24.39
N THR A 637 -0.67 -29.67 -23.70
CA THR A 637 -0.71 -29.56 -22.23
C THR A 637 -1.13 -30.90 -21.64
N PHE A 638 -0.41 -31.33 -20.61
CA PHE A 638 -0.66 -32.55 -19.86
C PHE A 638 -1.02 -32.23 -18.41
N ARG A 639 -1.81 -33.11 -17.80
CA ARG A 639 -2.15 -33.06 -16.37
C ARG A 639 -1.95 -34.44 -15.75
N LEU A 640 -1.22 -34.48 -14.65
CA LEU A 640 -1.11 -35.65 -13.79
C LEU A 640 -1.96 -35.39 -12.55
N THR A 641 -2.85 -36.32 -12.21
CA THR A 641 -3.72 -36.19 -11.04
C THR A 641 -3.57 -37.42 -10.13
N PHE A 642 -3.39 -37.18 -8.83
CA PHE A 642 -3.37 -38.21 -7.79
C PHE A 642 -3.80 -37.64 -6.43
N ALA A 643 -4.33 -38.50 -5.55
CA ALA A 643 -4.77 -38.11 -4.22
C ALA A 643 -3.69 -38.41 -3.15
N LEU A 644 -3.43 -37.44 -2.27
CA LEU A 644 -2.59 -37.63 -1.08
C LEU A 644 -3.43 -38.32 0.01
N THR A 645 -3.47 -39.65 -0.05
CA THR A 645 -4.15 -40.51 0.93
C THR A 645 -3.13 -41.25 1.78
N SER A 646 -3.53 -41.79 2.95
CA SER A 646 -2.71 -42.74 3.72
C SER A 646 -3.17 -44.16 3.38
N PRO A 647 -2.29 -45.08 2.93
CA PRO A 647 -0.83 -45.09 3.06
C PRO A 647 -0.04 -44.38 1.93
N GLY A 648 -0.71 -43.85 0.90
CA GLY A 648 -0.08 -43.13 -0.22
C GLY A 648 -0.77 -43.42 -1.56
N PRO A 649 -0.57 -42.61 -2.61
CA PRO A 649 -1.07 -42.93 -3.94
C PRO A 649 -0.37 -44.15 -4.54
N GLU A 650 -1.13 -45.11 -5.09
CA GLU A 650 -0.58 -46.28 -5.81
C GLU A 650 -0.37 -46.03 -7.31
N ALA A 651 -1.05 -45.03 -7.87
CA ALA A 651 -0.99 -44.64 -9.26
C ALA A 651 -1.37 -43.17 -9.46
N PHE A 652 -0.92 -42.55 -10.56
CA PHE A 652 -1.42 -41.26 -11.04
C PHE A 652 -2.09 -41.42 -12.41
N ILE A 653 -3.06 -40.54 -12.70
CA ILE A 653 -3.74 -40.49 -14.00
C ILE A 653 -3.07 -39.43 -14.85
N LEU A 654 -2.60 -39.79 -16.05
CA LEU A 654 -2.09 -38.85 -17.04
C LEU A 654 -3.20 -38.50 -18.03
N SER A 655 -3.47 -37.21 -18.22
CA SER A 655 -4.43 -36.69 -19.19
C SER A 655 -3.80 -35.66 -20.12
N ARG A 656 -4.31 -35.54 -21.35
CA ARG A 656 -3.94 -34.52 -22.33
C ARG A 656 -5.10 -33.58 -22.62
N GLN A 657 -4.82 -32.30 -22.73
CA GLN A 657 -5.81 -31.29 -23.08
C GLN A 657 -6.19 -31.40 -24.57
N THR A 658 -7.49 -31.42 -24.88
CA THR A 658 -8.01 -31.48 -26.26
C THR A 658 -8.65 -30.17 -26.72
N GLN A 659 -9.31 -29.45 -25.80
CA GLN A 659 -9.88 -28.10 -25.98
C GLN A 659 -9.70 -27.29 -24.68
N ALA A 660 -10.08 -26.00 -24.66
CA ALA A 660 -9.83 -25.09 -23.54
C ALA A 660 -10.17 -25.69 -22.15
N ASP A 661 -11.25 -26.48 -22.04
CA ASP A 661 -11.68 -27.09 -20.77
C ASP A 661 -11.85 -28.63 -20.80
N ALA A 662 -11.40 -29.31 -21.87
CA ALA A 662 -11.61 -30.75 -22.04
C ALA A 662 -10.29 -31.54 -21.90
N TRP A 663 -10.29 -32.55 -21.03
CA TRP A 663 -9.17 -33.44 -20.76
C TRP A 663 -9.48 -34.87 -21.22
N GLN A 664 -8.58 -35.47 -21.99
CA GLN A 664 -8.65 -36.87 -22.40
C GLN A 664 -7.63 -37.68 -21.58
N GLU A 665 -8.09 -38.72 -20.90
CA GLU A 665 -7.21 -39.66 -20.19
C GLU A 665 -6.33 -40.43 -21.19
N ILE A 666 -5.03 -40.42 -20.94
CA ILE A 666 -4.02 -41.18 -21.68
C ILE A 666 -3.82 -42.54 -21.03
N GLY A 667 -3.75 -42.59 -19.70
CA GLY A 667 -3.63 -43.82 -18.94
C GLY A 667 -3.29 -43.62 -17.46
N SER A 668 -3.28 -44.73 -16.72
CA SER A 668 -2.95 -44.81 -15.30
C SER A 668 -1.56 -45.44 -15.10
N TYR A 669 -0.71 -44.77 -14.33
CA TYR A 669 0.71 -45.11 -14.17
C TYR A 669 1.04 -45.43 -12.71
N ARG A 670 1.69 -46.57 -12.48
CA ARG A 670 2.13 -47.03 -11.14
C ARG A 670 3.53 -46.57 -10.76
N SER A 671 4.15 -45.69 -11.55
CA SER A 671 5.45 -45.08 -11.29
C SER A 671 5.33 -43.92 -10.29
N ILE A 672 4.68 -44.20 -9.16
CA ILE A 672 4.52 -43.29 -8.02
C ILE A 672 4.57 -44.13 -6.74
N LYS A 673 5.32 -43.66 -5.74
CA LYS A 673 5.45 -44.30 -4.44
C LYS A 673 5.51 -43.26 -3.34
N ALA A 674 4.85 -43.58 -2.23
CA ALA A 674 4.86 -42.79 -1.02
C ALA A 674 5.24 -43.67 0.17
N HIS A 675 6.27 -43.26 0.89
CA HIS A 675 6.60 -43.83 2.20
C HIS A 675 7.00 -42.68 3.13
N THR A 676 8.29 -42.34 3.22
CA THR A 676 8.75 -41.15 3.96
C THR A 676 8.62 -39.89 3.13
N ILE A 677 8.83 -40.03 1.82
CA ILE A 677 8.64 -39.00 0.80
C ILE A 677 7.69 -39.53 -0.27
N LEU A 678 7.19 -38.65 -1.13
CA LEU A 678 6.45 -39.03 -2.34
C LEU A 678 7.34 -38.83 -3.56
N GLU A 679 7.48 -39.86 -4.37
CA GLU A 679 8.26 -39.83 -5.61
C GLU A 679 7.42 -40.31 -6.79
N LEU A 680 7.63 -39.74 -7.96
CA LEU A 680 7.01 -40.20 -9.19
C LEU A 680 7.91 -40.01 -10.42
N ALA A 681 7.69 -40.84 -11.44
CA ALA A 681 8.41 -40.80 -12.70
C ALA A 681 7.46 -40.88 -13.90
N VAL A 682 7.66 -40.03 -14.90
CA VAL A 682 6.82 -39.95 -16.10
C VAL A 682 7.70 -40.02 -17.36
N PRO A 683 7.49 -40.98 -18.27
CA PRO A 683 8.27 -41.09 -19.50
C PRO A 683 8.08 -39.90 -20.44
N TRP A 684 9.17 -39.40 -21.03
CA TRP A 684 9.12 -38.28 -21.99
C TRP A 684 8.25 -38.56 -23.21
N LYS A 685 8.21 -39.83 -23.65
CA LYS A 685 7.42 -40.28 -24.79
C LYS A 685 5.92 -40.03 -24.60
N GLU A 686 5.42 -40.18 -23.37
CA GLU A 686 4.01 -39.97 -23.02
C GLU A 686 3.67 -38.47 -22.96
N LEU A 687 4.67 -37.62 -22.74
CA LEU A 687 4.56 -36.16 -22.74
C LEU A 687 4.86 -35.54 -24.11
N CYS A 688 5.12 -36.35 -25.14
CA CYS A 688 5.52 -35.90 -26.47
C CYS A 688 6.71 -34.91 -26.45
N LEU A 689 7.69 -35.15 -25.58
CA LEU A 689 8.84 -34.28 -25.42
C LEU A 689 10.05 -34.77 -26.22
N GLU A 690 10.69 -33.82 -26.90
CA GLU A 690 11.97 -34.00 -27.56
C GLU A 690 13.08 -33.23 -26.84
N GLN A 691 14.32 -33.60 -27.09
CA GLN A 691 15.49 -32.89 -26.58
C GLN A 691 15.42 -31.39 -26.92
N GLY A 692 15.78 -30.54 -25.95
CA GLY A 692 15.77 -29.08 -26.13
C GLY A 692 14.38 -28.46 -26.13
N ASN A 693 13.31 -29.25 -25.97
CA ASN A 693 11.99 -28.70 -25.70
C ASN A 693 11.97 -28.03 -24.32
N THR A 694 11.25 -26.91 -24.24
CA THR A 694 10.97 -26.23 -22.99
C THR A 694 9.55 -26.55 -22.55
N ILE A 695 9.37 -26.90 -21.28
CA ILE A 695 8.06 -27.16 -20.66
C ILE A 695 7.84 -26.22 -19.48
N GLN A 696 6.60 -25.80 -19.28
CA GLN A 696 6.16 -25.04 -18.11
C GLN A 696 5.43 -25.97 -17.14
N MET A 697 5.88 -26.01 -15.89
CA MET A 697 5.35 -26.90 -14.86
C MET A 697 4.68 -26.12 -13.73
N SER A 698 3.47 -26.52 -13.34
CA SER A 698 2.77 -26.00 -12.16
C SER A 698 2.16 -27.13 -11.36
N ILE A 699 2.33 -27.09 -10.05
CA ILE A 699 1.82 -28.09 -9.11
C ILE A 699 0.72 -27.40 -8.30
N ILE A 700 -0.49 -27.94 -8.34
CA ILE A 700 -1.67 -27.39 -7.67
C ILE A 700 -2.16 -28.42 -6.68
N VAL A 701 -2.36 -28.02 -5.42
CA VAL A 701 -2.98 -28.88 -4.41
C VAL A 701 -4.38 -28.37 -4.11
N ARG A 702 -5.36 -29.27 -4.14
CA ARG A 702 -6.76 -28.99 -3.90
C ARG A 702 -7.24 -29.72 -2.66
N GLU A 703 -8.05 -29.06 -1.83
CA GLU A 703 -8.77 -29.66 -0.72
C GLU A 703 -10.27 -29.50 -0.99
N HIS A 704 -11.01 -30.61 -1.09
CA HIS A 704 -12.45 -30.60 -1.44
C HIS A 704 -12.76 -29.81 -2.74
N GLY A 705 -11.85 -29.82 -3.71
CA GLY A 705 -11.97 -29.13 -5.01
C GLY A 705 -11.47 -27.67 -5.04
N LEU A 706 -11.21 -27.05 -3.88
CA LEU A 706 -10.66 -25.70 -3.76
C LEU A 706 -9.13 -25.72 -3.77
N GLU A 707 -8.50 -24.83 -4.51
CA GLU A 707 -7.03 -24.69 -4.51
C GLU A 707 -6.55 -24.14 -3.17
N VAL A 708 -5.73 -24.92 -2.47
CA VAL A 708 -5.16 -24.57 -1.15
C VAL A 708 -3.67 -24.27 -1.21
N ALA A 709 -2.96 -24.74 -2.25
CA ALA A 709 -1.55 -24.42 -2.47
C ALA A 709 -1.15 -24.53 -3.95
N ARG A 710 -0.10 -23.80 -4.34
CA ARG A 710 0.49 -23.81 -5.69
C ARG A 710 2.01 -23.66 -5.66
N TYR A 711 2.71 -24.44 -6.49
CA TYR A 711 4.16 -24.42 -6.59
C TYR A 711 4.65 -24.44 -8.07
N PRO A 712 5.54 -23.51 -8.48
CA PRO A 712 5.94 -22.28 -7.76
C PRO A 712 4.76 -21.30 -7.62
N GLY A 713 4.79 -20.42 -6.61
CA GLY A 713 3.64 -19.59 -6.22
C GLY A 713 3.25 -18.45 -7.17
N HIS A 714 4.12 -18.10 -8.15
CA HIS A 714 3.90 -16.95 -9.04
C HIS A 714 3.92 -17.31 -10.53
N HIS A 715 4.96 -18.02 -10.98
CA HIS A 715 5.14 -18.44 -12.38
C HIS A 715 5.37 -19.96 -12.46
N PRO A 716 4.93 -20.63 -13.53
CA PRO A 716 5.30 -22.02 -13.77
C PRO A 716 6.82 -22.20 -13.83
N ALA A 717 7.32 -23.30 -13.27
CA ALA A 717 8.72 -23.68 -13.42
C ALA A 717 9.02 -23.99 -14.89
N VAL A 718 10.00 -23.30 -15.49
CA VAL A 718 10.42 -23.53 -16.86
C VAL A 718 11.53 -24.57 -16.85
N LEU A 719 11.33 -25.69 -17.54
CA LEU A 719 12.25 -26.83 -17.59
C LEU A 719 12.67 -27.08 -19.03
N THR A 720 13.96 -27.32 -19.26
CA THR A 720 14.48 -27.71 -20.58
C THR A 720 14.86 -29.19 -20.57
N VAL A 721 14.37 -29.94 -21.56
CA VAL A 721 14.70 -31.37 -21.72
C VAL A 721 16.18 -31.51 -22.10
N PRO A 722 16.99 -32.26 -21.34
CA PRO A 722 18.44 -32.28 -21.47
C PRO A 722 18.91 -32.93 -22.78
N GLY A 723 20.03 -32.43 -23.32
CA GLY A 723 20.73 -33.02 -24.47
C GLY A 723 21.87 -33.96 -24.09
N PRO A 724 22.54 -34.59 -25.09
CA PRO A 724 23.66 -35.51 -24.84
C PRO A 724 24.88 -34.82 -24.23
N GLU A 725 24.95 -33.48 -24.29
CA GLU A 725 26.01 -32.66 -23.66
C GLU A 725 25.59 -32.06 -22.30
N PHE A 726 24.44 -32.43 -21.74
CA PHE A 726 23.88 -31.83 -20.51
C PHE A 726 24.85 -31.80 -19.32
N GLU A 727 25.63 -32.86 -19.12
CA GLU A 727 26.65 -32.90 -18.06
C GLU A 727 27.97 -32.21 -18.46
N ALA A 728 28.23 -32.02 -19.76
CA ALA A 728 29.45 -31.42 -20.29
C ALA A 728 29.38 -29.88 -20.44
N GLU A 729 28.18 -29.33 -20.67
CA GLU A 729 27.95 -27.87 -20.82
C GLU A 729 28.16 -27.09 -19.51
N LEU A 730 27.92 -27.72 -18.35
CA LEU A 730 28.05 -27.10 -17.01
C LEU A 730 29.49 -27.06 -16.47
N TRP A 731 30.47 -27.72 -17.12
CA TRP A 731 31.87 -27.81 -16.69
C TRP A 731 32.83 -26.87 -17.45
N ARG A 732 32.34 -26.00 -18.32
CA ARG A 732 33.15 -24.93 -18.92
C ARG A 732 33.16 -23.72 -17.99
N VAL A 733 34.22 -23.62 -17.17
CA VAL A 733 34.59 -22.41 -16.39
C VAL A 733 34.98 -21.28 -17.32
#